data_AF-A0A968KLK5-F1
#
_entry.id   AF-A0A968KLK5-F1
#
_cell.length_a   1.000
_cell.length_b   1.000
_cell.length_c   1.000
_cell.angle_alpha   90.00
_cell.angle_beta   90.00
_cell.angle_gamma   90.00
#
_symmetry.space_group_name_H-M   'P 1'
#
loop_
_entity.id
_entity.type
_entity.pdbx_description
1 polymer ?
#
loop_
_entity_poly.entity_id
_entity_poly.type
_entity_poly.pdbx_seq_one_letter_code
_entity_poly.pdbx_strand_id
1 'polypeptide(L)'
;MAFPFGGGTANSPAAAYEPLLGEKKKAFGKRKSKIGKKKSKGRKSASGKRNQPVYEALEPRLLLSADLTYGAYTDLTLQYDGVDTFELVHDVDGTVSSATRDLTDDRIVIAGTSGDDQLTLNWGSLGSETIVFDNPEDDFDILSITADGDFTLTENEITINGKTVTVTGFEAAHLTGGSGDTTMNVAGFAGQANLHGGGGKNTLKVQADSDISLDDSNLNLGGKAFGLSGFTHADLTGGASANQLNASGFSGNTILRGLGGADSLFGGSGNDIFIDDGDADVLSGGLGTDTLTGGDLGGVWNLTSLDSGTKDAASFSGIENLLGGTGTDIFNFVDGAGVSGSLDGGGGSDTLDYSGRSLGVSIDLGGGVATDVAAFTGIENLTGSAASDTLTGADTDNSWNLTGADAGTVGAVTFSGIETLAGGSGTDTLVGTDSANTWTLTGTDEGTVGAVAFTGIENLTGGAGDDTFQLTGSGGLTGTLAGGAGTDTLVGADTDNTWEITGANAGNLNGLLFSDMENLTGGAGADTFKFIGTGSISGIIDGGGGLNVLDYSQSSTAAAVNLAESAASGTGQIANIGGVTGSAGDDTLRGLDTANVWNLTGLDTGTVGAFTFTDVENLEGGTAEDVFNIDPSGDLTGLISGGLGEDTLAGADQLNTWEVTGEDDGSLNGLPFLDIENLLGGSDEDQFLFAIGGFVSGAFSGGLGADRLRGANQRNTWRVKGSNSGQLNDQDFSGIENLEGGGDADDFFLEDAGSLDGGLSGGAGDDTLYGPSPDTTWNVTGTNAGNVAGVSFTDTESLTGAADNEDTFVIGPGASVSGLIEGGDAGFDTIVIQPGDYTEKIYTATGPQSGSISLDGTVIQYAGVEPLTDLDGDANIIVFNLTAGNDTDATLTSSSATDFTLDGSTFELTNFTVTGA
;
A
#
# COMPACT_ATOMS: atom_id res chain seq x y z
N MET A 1 25.69 27.61 -21.28
CA MET A 1 25.81 28.96 -21.87
C MET A 1 24.38 29.51 -21.98
N ALA A 2 24.14 30.67 -21.37
CA ALA A 2 22.96 31.56 -21.46
C ALA A 2 21.60 31.14 -20.85
N PHE A 3 21.26 31.82 -19.76
CA PHE A 3 19.91 32.12 -19.24
C PHE A 3 19.06 32.94 -20.24
N PRO A 4 17.74 33.03 -20.03
CA PRO A 4 17.21 34.34 -19.59
C PRO A 4 16.07 34.31 -18.54
N PHE A 5 15.95 35.43 -17.85
CA PHE A 5 14.92 35.86 -16.90
C PHE A 5 13.73 36.55 -17.58
N GLY A 6 12.58 36.53 -16.90
CA GLY A 6 11.40 37.42 -17.06
C GLY A 6 10.11 36.60 -17.05
N GLY A 7 9.11 36.77 -16.17
CA GLY A 7 8.63 37.94 -15.44
C GLY A 7 7.12 38.05 -15.75
N GLY A 8 6.26 37.68 -14.81
CA GLY A 8 4.80 37.68 -15.01
C GLY A 8 4.04 37.64 -13.68
N THR A 9 3.51 38.80 -13.29
CA THR A 9 2.66 39.04 -12.13
C THR A 9 1.20 38.67 -12.42
N ALA A 10 0.53 37.96 -11.51
CA ALA A 10 -0.93 37.85 -11.51
C ALA A 10 -1.51 37.88 -10.08
N ASN A 11 -2.34 38.91 -9.88
CA ASN A 11 -3.35 39.18 -8.86
C ASN A 11 -3.98 37.98 -8.12
N SER A 12 -4.17 38.11 -6.80
CA SER A 12 -5.50 38.07 -6.11
C SER A 12 -5.35 38.11 -4.57
N PRO A 13 -6.39 38.51 -3.81
CA PRO A 13 -6.25 39.50 -2.76
C PRO A 13 -6.34 38.96 -1.32
N ALA A 14 -5.78 39.76 -0.41
CA ALA A 14 -5.93 39.67 1.03
C ALA A 14 -7.36 40.03 1.46
N ALA A 15 -7.97 39.19 2.32
CA ALA A 15 -9.18 39.49 3.05
C ALA A 15 -8.84 39.64 4.54
N ALA A 16 -9.05 40.86 5.05
CA ALA A 16 -8.95 41.22 6.45
C ALA A 16 -10.21 40.76 7.21
N TYR A 17 -10.02 40.24 8.42
CA TYR A 17 -11.09 39.97 9.38
C TYR A 17 -11.21 41.14 10.37
N GLU A 18 -12.35 41.82 10.36
CA GLU A 18 -12.91 42.52 11.53
C GLU A 18 -14.35 42.01 11.75
N PRO A 19 -14.81 41.80 13.00
CA PRO A 19 -16.22 41.50 13.25
C PRO A 19 -17.00 42.76 13.68
N LEU A 20 -18.00 43.12 12.88
CA LEU A 20 -19.05 44.08 13.24
C LEU A 20 -20.20 43.38 13.96
N LEU A 21 -20.56 43.93 15.12
CA LEU A 21 -21.80 43.66 15.85
C LEU A 21 -23.04 43.85 14.98
N GLY A 22 -24.01 42.93 15.10
CA GLY A 22 -25.34 43.08 14.54
C GLY A 22 -26.37 42.19 15.24
N GLU A 23 -27.11 42.77 16.18
CA GLU A 23 -28.29 42.18 16.81
C GLU A 23 -29.33 41.67 15.79
N LYS A 24 -29.97 40.53 16.07
CA LYS A 24 -31.42 40.35 15.82
C LYS A 24 -32.03 39.22 16.65
N LYS A 25 -33.00 39.62 17.48
CA LYS A 25 -34.00 38.81 18.19
C LYS A 25 -34.79 37.89 17.25
N LYS A 26 -35.09 36.65 17.70
CA LYS A 26 -36.40 35.98 17.55
C LYS A 26 -36.54 34.69 18.39
N ALA A 27 -37.27 34.83 19.49
CA ALA A 27 -38.43 34.05 19.94
C ALA A 27 -38.63 32.54 19.59
N PHE A 28 -38.88 31.80 20.68
CA PHE A 28 -39.88 30.73 20.93
C PHE A 28 -39.62 29.28 20.51
N GLY A 29 -39.47 28.42 21.53
CA GLY A 29 -39.65 26.96 21.45
C GLY A 29 -39.60 26.28 22.83
N LYS A 30 -40.68 26.33 23.61
CA LYS A 30 -40.80 25.60 24.90
C LYS A 30 -40.96 24.09 24.65
N ARG A 31 -40.06 23.27 25.20
CA ARG A 31 -40.30 21.83 25.45
C ARG A 31 -40.32 21.55 26.95
N LYS A 32 -41.39 20.86 27.38
CA LYS A 32 -41.68 20.44 28.75
C LYS A 32 -40.93 19.13 29.04
N SER A 33 -40.29 19.03 30.22
CA SER A 33 -39.90 17.75 30.82
C SER A 33 -40.55 17.61 32.20
N LYS A 34 -41.09 16.42 32.45
CA LYS A 34 -41.97 16.03 33.56
C LYS A 34 -41.15 15.65 34.79
N ILE A 35 -41.44 16.27 35.94
CA ILE A 35 -41.01 15.79 37.26
C ILE A 35 -42.18 15.03 37.91
N GLY A 36 -41.92 13.76 38.22
CA GLY A 36 -42.86 12.86 38.90
C GLY A 36 -42.87 13.08 40.41
N LYS A 37 -44.05 13.37 40.96
CA LYS A 37 -44.33 13.39 42.41
C LYS A 37 -44.52 11.97 42.94
N LYS A 38 -43.86 11.61 44.05
CA LYS A 38 -44.32 10.53 44.95
C LYS A 38 -44.64 11.09 46.33
N LYS A 39 -45.83 10.69 46.82
CA LYS A 39 -46.52 11.16 48.02
C LYS A 39 -45.99 10.50 49.29
N SER A 40 -45.92 11.31 50.34
CA SER A 40 -45.81 10.94 51.76
C SER A 40 -47.02 10.14 52.27
N LYS A 41 -46.77 9.15 53.15
CA LYS A 41 -47.74 8.60 54.10
C LYS A 41 -47.13 8.71 55.50
N GLY A 42 -47.83 9.38 56.41
CA GLY A 42 -47.46 9.43 57.83
C GLY A 42 -48.16 8.35 58.67
N ARG A 43 -47.65 8.14 59.89
CA ARG A 43 -48.44 8.04 61.15
C ARG A 43 -47.56 7.83 62.39
N LYS A 44 -47.82 8.70 63.39
CA LYS A 44 -48.04 8.47 64.84
C LYS A 44 -46.89 8.09 65.80
N SER A 45 -46.55 9.09 66.64
CA SER A 45 -46.84 9.18 68.10
C SER A 45 -46.36 8.06 69.03
N ALA A 46 -45.50 8.42 70.00
CA ALA A 46 -45.69 8.09 71.42
C ALA A 46 -44.96 9.08 72.35
N SER A 47 -45.56 9.33 73.51
CA SER A 47 -45.29 10.37 74.51
C SER A 47 -44.50 9.80 75.69
N GLY A 48 -43.66 10.62 76.35
CA GLY A 48 -43.13 10.35 77.69
C GLY A 48 -42.84 11.66 78.44
N LYS A 49 -43.56 11.91 79.54
CA LYS A 49 -43.54 13.14 80.37
C LYS A 49 -42.50 13.07 81.49
N ARG A 50 -41.83 14.21 81.70
CA ARG A 50 -41.53 14.96 82.96
C ARG A 50 -41.09 14.22 84.23
N ASN A 51 -40.03 14.75 84.85
CA ASN A 51 -40.04 15.20 86.26
C ASN A 51 -39.04 16.34 86.48
N GLN A 52 -39.54 17.50 86.93
CA GLN A 52 -38.78 18.53 87.64
C GLN A 52 -38.61 18.10 89.12
N PRO A 53 -37.61 18.66 89.81
CA PRO A 53 -37.94 19.46 90.98
C PRO A 53 -37.26 20.84 91.00
N VAL A 54 -37.90 21.73 91.75
CA VAL A 54 -37.55 23.13 92.08
C VAL A 54 -37.19 23.14 93.59
N TYR A 55 -36.36 23.97 94.24
CA TYR A 55 -36.06 25.41 94.17
C TYR A 55 -34.76 25.75 94.95
N GLU A 56 -34.23 26.94 94.61
CA GLU A 56 -33.70 28.03 95.47
C GLU A 56 -32.19 28.25 95.70
N ALA A 57 -31.90 29.56 95.82
CA ALA A 57 -30.70 30.29 95.40
C ALA A 57 -29.65 30.46 96.50
N LEU A 58 -28.39 30.60 96.07
CA LEU A 58 -27.31 31.35 96.74
C LEU A 58 -26.22 31.67 95.70
N GLU A 59 -26.20 32.89 95.19
CA GLU A 59 -24.99 33.56 94.69
C GLU A 59 -24.12 33.98 95.91
N PRO A 60 -22.78 34.20 95.81
CA PRO A 60 -22.14 35.02 94.77
C PRO A 60 -20.70 34.65 94.33
N ARG A 61 -20.31 35.15 93.14
CA ARG A 61 -19.06 35.90 92.85
C ARG A 61 -18.77 35.87 91.33
N LEU A 62 -19.35 36.81 90.60
CA LEU A 62 -18.60 37.48 89.53
C LEU A 62 -18.04 38.77 90.12
N LEU A 63 -16.74 38.99 89.90
CA LEU A 63 -16.07 40.25 90.12
C LEU A 63 -15.39 40.60 88.80
N LEU A 64 -15.60 41.85 88.40
CA LEU A 64 -15.03 42.62 87.28
C LEU A 64 -15.62 42.32 85.89
N SER A 65 -16.66 43.06 85.51
CA SER A 65 -16.41 44.14 84.54
C SER A 65 -16.40 45.44 85.35
N ALA A 66 -15.26 46.11 85.33
CA ALA A 66 -15.17 47.51 85.72
C ALA A 66 -15.41 48.23 84.41
N ASP A 67 -16.54 48.92 84.35
CA ASP A 67 -17.07 49.41 83.10
C ASP A 67 -16.69 50.89 82.86
N LEU A 68 -16.56 51.23 81.58
CA LEU A 68 -16.61 52.58 81.03
C LEU A 68 -17.69 53.42 81.70
N THR A 69 -17.37 54.68 81.95
CA THR A 69 -18.18 55.69 82.60
C THR A 69 -17.72 57.06 82.12
N TYR A 70 -18.39 57.53 81.06
CA TYR A 70 -18.69 58.96 80.95
C TYR A 70 -19.93 59.23 81.81
N GLY A 71 -19.77 59.12 83.14
CA GLY A 71 -20.88 59.10 84.11
C GLY A 71 -21.17 57.70 84.68
N ALA A 72 -22.17 56.97 84.18
CA ALA A 72 -22.62 55.67 84.71
C ALA A 72 -22.89 54.61 83.62
N TYR A 73 -22.32 54.79 82.42
CA TYR A 73 -22.70 54.06 81.20
C TYR A 73 -21.50 53.42 80.51
N THR A 74 -21.67 52.16 80.12
CA THR A 74 -20.63 51.13 79.94
C THR A 74 -20.44 50.67 78.49
N ASP A 75 -21.42 50.95 77.62
CA ASP A 75 -21.45 50.62 76.19
C ASP A 75 -21.89 51.86 75.40
N LEU A 76 -21.04 52.33 74.48
CA LEU A 76 -21.25 53.58 73.75
C LEU A 76 -21.18 53.37 72.23
N THR A 77 -22.18 53.87 71.50
CA THR A 77 -22.16 53.94 70.03
C THR A 77 -21.83 55.37 69.57
N LEU A 78 -20.76 55.53 68.77
CA LEU A 78 -20.47 56.78 68.07
C LEU A 78 -21.24 56.85 66.73
N GLN A 79 -22.01 57.91 66.55
CA GLN A 79 -22.72 58.19 65.29
C GLN A 79 -22.65 59.67 64.87
N TYR A 80 -22.81 59.94 63.58
CA TYR A 80 -22.97 61.31 63.04
C TYR A 80 -24.47 61.65 62.86
N ASP A 81 -24.90 62.79 63.39
CA ASP A 81 -26.32 63.20 63.41
C ASP A 81 -26.81 63.92 62.14
N GLY A 82 -25.89 64.25 61.22
CA GLY A 82 -26.19 64.93 59.96
C GLY A 82 -26.19 66.47 60.01
N VAL A 83 -25.85 67.11 61.13
CA VAL A 83 -25.91 68.58 61.31
C VAL A 83 -24.62 69.15 61.98
N ASP A 84 -23.46 68.60 61.63
CA ASP A 84 -22.11 68.96 62.10
C ASP A 84 -21.73 68.46 63.53
N THR A 85 -22.54 67.61 64.16
CA THR A 85 -22.23 67.07 65.51
C THR A 85 -22.12 65.54 65.53
N PHE A 86 -21.12 65.04 66.26
CA PHE A 86 -20.98 63.62 66.59
C PHE A 86 -21.62 63.37 67.95
N GLU A 87 -22.44 62.32 68.02
CA GLU A 87 -23.20 61.93 69.20
C GLU A 87 -22.69 60.60 69.74
N LEU A 88 -22.50 60.52 71.06
CA LEU A 88 -22.34 59.26 71.77
C LEU A 88 -23.73 58.83 72.27
N VAL A 89 -24.23 57.73 71.71
CA VAL A 89 -25.50 57.12 72.10
C VAL A 89 -25.21 56.03 73.11
N HIS A 90 -25.92 56.06 74.24
CA HIS A 90 -25.83 55.02 75.25
C HIS A 90 -26.66 53.80 74.81
N ASP A 91 -26.02 52.65 74.64
CA ASP A 91 -26.68 51.49 74.02
C ASP A 91 -27.78 50.86 74.91
N VAL A 92 -27.73 51.13 76.22
CA VAL A 92 -28.68 50.59 77.21
C VAL A 92 -29.99 51.37 77.29
N ASP A 93 -29.96 52.71 77.16
CA ASP A 93 -31.12 53.58 77.37
C ASP A 93 -31.42 54.56 76.22
N GLY A 94 -30.57 54.60 75.19
CA GLY A 94 -30.74 55.44 73.99
C GLY A 94 -30.57 56.93 74.24
N THR A 95 -30.04 57.33 75.41
CA THR A 95 -29.75 58.74 75.70
C THR A 95 -28.50 59.21 74.95
N VAL A 96 -28.50 60.48 74.57
CA VAL A 96 -27.45 61.10 73.72
C VAL A 96 -26.60 62.04 74.56
N SER A 97 -25.28 61.85 74.51
CA SER A 97 -24.28 62.80 75.02
C SER A 97 -23.45 63.38 73.86
N SER A 98 -22.99 64.63 73.99
CA SER A 98 -22.20 65.28 72.94
C SER A 98 -20.73 64.84 73.03
N ALA A 99 -20.19 64.26 71.95
CA ALA A 99 -18.75 64.08 71.82
C ALA A 99 -18.08 65.46 71.66
N THR A 100 -16.96 65.70 72.35
CA THR A 100 -16.25 66.98 72.22
C THR A 100 -15.31 66.92 71.01
N ARG A 101 -15.62 67.64 69.92
CA ARG A 101 -14.62 67.90 68.86
C ARG A 101 -13.58 68.85 69.43
N ASP A 102 -12.30 68.44 69.40
CA ASP A 102 -11.20 69.38 69.62
C ASP A 102 -11.05 70.24 68.35
N LEU A 103 -11.48 71.50 68.44
CA LEU A 103 -11.45 72.46 67.33
C LEU A 103 -10.03 72.91 66.92
N THR A 104 -8.98 72.42 67.59
CA THR A 104 -7.59 72.77 67.26
C THR A 104 -6.87 71.75 66.37
N ASP A 105 -7.36 70.50 66.28
CA ASP A 105 -6.63 69.41 65.64
C ASP A 105 -7.51 68.43 64.82
N ASP A 106 -8.80 68.74 64.64
CA ASP A 106 -9.78 68.00 63.83
C ASP A 106 -9.94 66.50 64.18
N ARG A 107 -9.76 66.16 65.47
CA ARG A 107 -9.92 64.80 66.02
C ARG A 107 -11.15 64.70 66.94
N ILE A 108 -11.73 63.51 67.00
CA ILE A 108 -12.78 63.12 67.96
C ILE A 108 -12.09 62.44 69.14
N VAL A 109 -12.18 63.03 70.33
CA VAL A 109 -11.61 62.44 71.55
C VAL A 109 -12.74 61.89 72.40
N ILE A 110 -12.66 60.59 72.71
CA ILE A 110 -13.59 59.86 73.57
C ILE A 110 -12.78 59.40 74.78
N ALA A 111 -13.11 59.95 75.96
CA ALA A 111 -12.41 59.61 77.18
C ALA A 111 -12.99 58.33 77.81
N GLY A 112 -12.09 57.38 78.06
CA GLY A 112 -12.34 56.11 78.74
C GLY A 112 -12.54 56.23 80.26
N THR A 113 -12.70 55.10 80.94
CA THR A 113 -12.51 54.97 82.40
C THR A 113 -11.11 54.52 82.75
N SER A 114 -10.96 53.79 83.84
CA SER A 114 -9.72 53.23 84.34
C SER A 114 -9.84 51.71 84.39
N GLY A 115 -10.64 51.15 83.50
CA GLY A 115 -11.02 49.75 83.38
C GLY A 115 -11.51 49.51 81.96
N ASP A 116 -11.55 48.25 81.56
CA ASP A 116 -11.83 47.81 80.19
C ASP A 116 -13.12 48.43 79.60
N ASP A 117 -12.97 49.17 78.50
CA ASP A 117 -14.03 49.94 77.87
C ASP A 117 -14.40 49.41 76.48
N GLN A 118 -15.68 49.53 76.03
CA GLN A 118 -16.09 49.15 74.67
C GLN A 118 -16.66 50.33 73.87
N LEU A 119 -16.08 50.59 72.70
CA LEU A 119 -16.55 51.58 71.73
C LEU A 119 -17.16 50.89 70.50
N THR A 120 -18.46 51.11 70.27
CA THR A 120 -19.12 50.66 69.04
C THR A 120 -19.15 51.78 68.00
N LEU A 121 -18.69 51.50 66.77
CA LEU A 121 -18.80 52.46 65.66
C LEU A 121 -19.97 52.13 64.74
N ASN A 122 -20.90 53.07 64.58
CA ASN A 122 -21.92 52.97 63.53
C ASN A 122 -21.32 53.38 62.18
N TRP A 123 -20.70 52.40 61.51
CA TRP A 123 -19.87 52.63 60.34
C TRP A 123 -20.54 53.44 59.23
N GLY A 124 -21.84 53.22 58.98
CA GLY A 124 -22.59 53.89 57.92
C GLY A 124 -22.75 55.40 58.10
N SER A 125 -22.54 55.90 59.33
CA SER A 125 -22.66 57.33 59.67
C SER A 125 -21.33 58.09 59.64
N LEU A 126 -20.19 57.37 59.63
CA LEU A 126 -18.86 57.99 59.71
C LEU A 126 -18.33 58.41 58.32
N GLY A 127 -17.30 59.26 58.29
CA GLY A 127 -16.48 59.67 57.16
C GLY A 127 -15.02 59.18 57.31
N SER A 128 -14.04 60.08 57.25
CA SER A 128 -12.61 59.76 57.39
C SER A 128 -12.01 60.35 58.66
N GLU A 129 -12.74 60.22 59.78
CA GLU A 129 -12.38 60.85 61.03
C GLU A 129 -11.15 60.19 61.68
N THR A 130 -10.50 60.95 62.57
CA THR A 130 -9.51 60.43 63.52
C THR A 130 -10.14 60.41 64.90
N ILE A 131 -10.27 59.21 65.47
CA ILE A 131 -10.86 58.92 66.77
C ILE A 131 -9.74 58.55 67.73
N VAL A 132 -9.66 59.25 68.86
CA VAL A 132 -8.80 58.90 69.99
C VAL A 132 -9.72 58.39 71.09
N PHE A 133 -9.60 57.11 71.41
CA PHE A 133 -10.35 56.40 72.43
C PHE A 133 -9.33 56.00 73.49
N ASP A 134 -9.12 56.79 74.55
CA ASP A 134 -8.11 56.45 75.58
C ASP A 134 -8.22 57.36 76.83
N ASN A 135 -7.95 56.82 78.01
CA ASN A 135 -7.59 57.50 79.25
C ASN A 135 -6.31 56.85 79.83
N PRO A 136 -5.29 57.58 80.32
CA PRO A 136 -3.87 57.16 80.28
C PRO A 136 -3.42 56.12 81.35
N GLU A 137 -4.25 55.18 81.76
CA GLU A 137 -3.90 54.07 82.67
C GLU A 137 -3.88 52.73 81.89
N ASP A 138 -3.06 51.74 82.30
CA ASP A 138 -2.95 50.44 81.59
C ASP A 138 -4.24 49.57 81.76
N ASP A 139 -5.31 49.80 80.99
CA ASP A 139 -6.54 48.97 80.86
C ASP A 139 -6.66 48.28 79.48
N PHE A 140 -7.77 47.54 79.22
CA PHE A 140 -7.97 46.72 78.01
C PHE A 140 -9.26 47.08 77.25
N ASP A 141 -9.12 47.90 76.21
CA ASP A 141 -10.24 48.52 75.51
C ASP A 141 -10.60 47.81 74.19
N ILE A 142 -11.90 47.75 73.88
CA ILE A 142 -12.48 47.00 72.76
C ILE A 142 -13.15 47.92 71.75
N LEU A 143 -12.69 47.88 70.50
CA LEU A 143 -13.35 48.49 69.35
C LEU A 143 -14.33 47.50 68.69
N SER A 144 -15.63 47.81 68.69
CA SER A 144 -16.67 46.96 68.11
C SER A 144 -17.29 47.56 66.85
N ILE A 145 -17.33 46.80 65.76
CA ILE A 145 -17.82 47.27 64.46
C ILE A 145 -18.61 46.18 63.75
N THR A 146 -19.82 46.51 63.32
CA THR A 146 -20.61 45.68 62.39
C THR A 146 -20.82 46.43 61.09
N ALA A 147 -20.41 45.85 59.97
CA ALA A 147 -20.58 46.47 58.65
C ALA A 147 -20.60 45.43 57.52
N ASP A 148 -21.31 45.75 56.42
CA ASP A 148 -21.18 45.02 55.16
C ASP A 148 -19.91 45.50 54.43
N GLY A 149 -18.99 44.59 54.08
CA GLY A 149 -17.80 44.93 53.29
C GLY A 149 -16.51 44.28 53.75
N ASP A 150 -15.43 44.47 52.99
CA ASP A 150 -14.10 43.97 53.34
C ASP A 150 -13.45 44.84 54.42
N PHE A 151 -12.94 44.22 55.48
CA PHE A 151 -12.27 44.85 56.60
C PHE A 151 -10.75 44.74 56.45
N THR A 152 -10.03 45.81 56.76
CA THR A 152 -8.58 45.77 57.03
C THR A 152 -8.33 46.47 58.36
N LEU A 153 -7.76 45.74 59.31
CA LEU A 153 -7.42 46.23 60.64
C LEU A 153 -5.91 46.34 60.79
N THR A 154 -5.46 47.50 61.22
CA THR A 154 -4.10 47.76 61.67
C THR A 154 -4.13 48.31 63.09
N GLU A 155 -2.97 48.56 63.68
CA GLU A 155 -2.86 49.14 65.02
C GLU A 155 -3.66 50.42 65.24
N ASN A 156 -3.73 51.30 64.23
CA ASN A 156 -4.33 52.63 64.40
C ASN A 156 -5.41 52.94 63.36
N GLU A 157 -5.72 52.02 62.45
CA GLU A 157 -6.63 52.27 61.34
C GLU A 157 -7.51 51.06 61.09
N ILE A 158 -8.79 51.34 60.86
CA ILE A 158 -9.71 50.39 60.27
C ILE A 158 -10.20 50.91 58.92
N THR A 159 -10.10 50.06 57.90
CA THR A 159 -10.62 50.31 56.56
C THR A 159 -11.75 49.34 56.27
N ILE A 160 -12.91 49.85 55.84
CA ILE A 160 -14.02 49.01 55.36
C ILE A 160 -14.48 49.52 54.00
N ASN A 161 -14.47 48.66 52.97
CA ASN A 161 -14.79 49.01 51.57
C ASN A 161 -14.02 50.25 51.06
N GLY A 162 -12.73 50.35 51.40
CA GLY A 162 -11.85 51.45 50.98
C GLY A 162 -12.05 52.78 51.72
N LYS A 163 -12.99 52.86 52.65
CA LYS A 163 -13.12 53.99 53.59
C LYS A 163 -12.27 53.69 54.82
N THR A 164 -11.36 54.60 55.18
CA THR A 164 -10.47 54.47 56.35
C THR A 164 -10.86 55.43 57.47
N VAL A 165 -10.91 54.91 58.70
CA VAL A 165 -11.05 55.69 59.94
C VAL A 165 -9.84 55.37 60.81
N THR A 166 -9.13 56.40 61.26
CA THR A 166 -8.03 56.24 62.22
C THR A 166 -8.65 56.13 63.61
N VAL A 167 -8.38 55.07 64.34
CA VAL A 167 -8.83 54.87 65.73
C VAL A 167 -7.59 54.52 66.55
N THR A 168 -7.38 55.17 67.68
CA THR A 168 -6.21 54.93 68.56
C THR A 168 -6.68 54.68 69.99
N GLY A 169 -5.93 53.88 70.75
CA GLY A 169 -6.17 53.54 72.16
C GLY A 169 -7.17 52.38 72.38
N PHE A 170 -7.06 51.33 71.57
CA PHE A 170 -7.78 50.08 71.82
C PHE A 170 -6.82 48.90 71.71
N GLU A 171 -6.96 47.94 72.62
CA GLU A 171 -6.13 46.73 72.70
C GLU A 171 -6.80 45.54 72.02
N ALA A 172 -8.12 45.61 71.81
CA ALA A 172 -8.90 44.57 71.16
C ALA A 172 -9.97 45.07 70.19
N ALA A 173 -10.36 44.20 69.26
CA ALA A 173 -11.41 44.50 68.29
C ALA A 173 -12.45 43.38 68.17
N HIS A 174 -13.72 43.74 68.08
CA HIS A 174 -14.82 42.85 67.72
C HIS A 174 -15.38 43.26 66.36
N LEU A 175 -15.04 42.50 65.32
CA LEU A 175 -15.42 42.82 63.95
C LEU A 175 -16.45 41.80 63.45
N THR A 176 -17.61 42.29 63.02
CA THR A 176 -18.67 41.46 62.47
C THR A 176 -19.01 41.88 61.04
N GLY A 177 -18.82 40.95 60.11
CA GLY A 177 -19.18 41.06 58.72
C GLY A 177 -20.69 41.03 58.51
N GLY A 178 -21.06 41.48 57.34
CA GLY A 178 -22.43 41.65 56.89
C GLY A 178 -23.13 40.37 56.46
N SER A 179 -24.12 40.49 55.57
CA SER A 179 -24.82 39.34 54.99
C SER A 179 -24.17 38.77 53.72
N GLY A 180 -23.26 39.54 53.11
CA GLY A 180 -22.50 39.16 51.92
C GLY A 180 -21.09 38.69 52.24
N ASP A 181 -20.39 38.22 51.21
CA ASP A 181 -19.00 37.77 51.27
C ASP A 181 -18.12 38.89 51.83
N THR A 182 -17.34 38.56 52.86
CA THR A 182 -16.51 39.51 53.61
C THR A 182 -15.06 39.00 53.70
N THR A 183 -14.10 39.81 53.27
CA THR A 183 -12.67 39.58 53.54
C THR A 183 -12.24 40.35 54.78
N MET A 184 -11.61 39.70 55.76
CA MET A 184 -11.03 40.37 56.92
C MET A 184 -9.51 40.22 56.93
N ASN A 185 -8.79 41.31 56.74
CA ASN A 185 -7.33 41.37 56.81
C ASN A 185 -6.88 41.93 58.17
N VAL A 186 -6.13 41.14 58.94
CA VAL A 186 -5.66 41.50 60.30
C VAL A 186 -4.14 41.53 60.45
N ALA A 187 -3.40 41.50 59.33
CA ALA A 187 -1.94 41.43 59.33
C ALA A 187 -1.25 42.56 60.11
N GLY A 188 -1.86 43.75 60.18
CA GLY A 188 -1.27 44.94 60.78
C GLY A 188 -1.63 45.20 62.24
N PHE A 189 -2.42 44.33 62.88
CA PHE A 189 -2.94 44.56 64.23
C PHE A 189 -2.14 43.77 65.27
N ALA A 190 -1.66 44.43 66.33
CA ALA A 190 -0.87 43.77 67.36
C ALA A 190 -1.69 43.26 68.56
N GLY A 191 -2.94 43.73 68.71
CA GLY A 191 -3.87 43.35 69.77
C GLY A 191 -4.62 42.04 69.56
N GLN A 192 -5.68 41.81 70.33
CA GLN A 192 -6.57 40.63 70.21
C GLN A 192 -7.83 40.97 69.42
N ALA A 193 -8.35 40.08 68.58
CA ALA A 193 -9.66 40.34 67.96
C ALA A 193 -10.57 39.12 67.92
N ASN A 194 -11.88 39.35 68.07
CA ASN A 194 -12.92 38.40 67.72
C ASN A 194 -13.49 38.79 66.36
N LEU A 195 -13.28 37.93 65.38
CA LEU A 195 -13.63 38.14 63.99
C LEU A 195 -14.81 37.22 63.65
N HIS A 196 -15.91 37.82 63.20
CA HIS A 196 -17.11 37.10 62.80
C HIS A 196 -17.38 37.42 61.33
N GLY A 197 -17.25 36.44 60.43
CA GLY A 197 -17.46 36.66 58.98
C GLY A 197 -18.89 37.12 58.61
N GLY A 198 -19.88 36.80 59.46
CA GLY A 198 -21.30 37.08 59.16
C GLY A 198 -21.93 36.02 58.25
N GLY A 199 -22.80 36.45 57.33
CA GLY A 199 -23.33 35.60 56.25
C GLY A 199 -22.35 35.50 55.07
N GLY A 200 -22.69 34.74 54.02
CA GLY A 200 -21.85 34.65 52.81
C GLY A 200 -20.62 33.75 52.92
N LYS A 201 -19.74 33.83 51.92
CA LYS A 201 -18.41 33.20 51.88
C LYS A 201 -17.38 34.20 52.37
N ASN A 202 -16.87 33.96 53.58
CA ASN A 202 -15.96 34.91 54.22
C ASN A 202 -14.52 34.40 54.20
N THR A 203 -13.60 35.31 53.93
CA THR A 203 -12.17 35.05 53.76
C THR A 203 -11.38 35.74 54.88
N LEU A 204 -10.61 34.97 55.63
CA LEU A 204 -9.61 35.52 56.54
C LEU A 204 -8.31 35.74 55.76
N LYS A 205 -7.76 36.96 55.76
CA LYS A 205 -6.49 37.26 55.10
C LYS A 205 -5.41 37.61 56.13
N VAL A 206 -4.28 36.95 56.03
CA VAL A 206 -3.16 37.10 56.96
C VAL A 206 -1.85 37.11 56.19
N GLN A 207 -1.00 38.07 56.51
CA GLN A 207 0.38 38.09 56.06
C GLN A 207 1.31 38.39 57.24
N ALA A 208 2.25 37.49 57.52
CA ALA A 208 3.21 37.68 58.61
C ALA A 208 4.49 36.86 58.37
N ASP A 209 5.66 37.46 58.68
CA ASP A 209 6.96 36.75 58.73
C ASP A 209 7.13 36.02 60.08
N SER A 210 6.21 35.10 60.36
CA SER A 210 6.16 34.32 61.61
C SER A 210 5.23 33.11 61.44
N ASP A 211 5.34 32.14 62.34
CA ASP A 211 4.40 31.01 62.37
C ASP A 211 2.93 31.47 62.50
N ILE A 212 2.07 30.89 61.66
CA ILE A 212 0.62 31.10 61.61
C ILE A 212 -0.05 29.75 61.90
N SER A 213 -0.92 29.68 62.91
CA SER A 213 -1.78 28.51 63.15
C SER A 213 -3.24 28.91 63.04
N LEU A 214 -4.01 28.14 62.29
CA LEU A 214 -5.42 28.40 62.02
C LEU A 214 -6.27 27.15 62.31
N ASP A 215 -7.34 27.33 63.07
CA ASP A 215 -8.46 26.40 63.20
C ASP A 215 -9.80 27.13 63.02
N ASP A 216 -10.91 26.39 63.00
CA ASP A 216 -12.26 26.95 62.80
C ASP A 216 -12.67 28.04 63.81
N SER A 217 -12.03 28.07 64.98
CA SER A 217 -12.37 28.95 66.10
C SER A 217 -11.25 29.92 66.46
N ASN A 218 -10.02 29.73 65.99
CA ASN A 218 -8.87 30.52 66.42
C ASN A 218 -7.86 30.74 65.27
N LEU A 219 -7.29 31.95 65.23
CA LEU A 219 -6.05 32.25 64.53
C LEU A 219 -4.97 32.59 65.56
N ASN A 220 -3.76 32.04 65.40
CA ASN A 220 -2.59 32.38 66.18
C ASN A 220 -1.47 32.92 65.29
N LEU A 221 -1.01 34.14 65.55
CA LEU A 221 0.08 34.83 64.84
C LEU A 221 1.27 35.01 65.77
N GLY A 222 2.25 34.10 65.74
CA GLY A 222 3.47 34.21 66.56
C GLY A 222 3.21 34.40 68.08
N GLY A 223 2.12 33.82 68.60
CA GLY A 223 1.71 33.93 70.02
C GLY A 223 0.52 34.86 70.28
N LYS A 224 -0.01 35.54 69.26
CA LYS A 224 -1.19 36.41 69.35
C LYS A 224 -2.45 35.65 68.94
N ALA A 225 -3.46 35.59 69.80
CA ALA A 225 -4.69 34.84 69.56
C ALA A 225 -5.85 35.74 69.10
N PHE A 226 -6.58 35.26 68.09
CA PHE A 226 -7.79 35.87 67.55
C PHE A 226 -8.91 34.83 67.56
N GLY A 227 -10.07 35.17 68.10
CA GLY A 227 -11.25 34.31 68.04
C GLY A 227 -11.93 34.43 66.67
N LEU A 228 -12.33 33.30 66.09
CA LEU A 228 -12.91 33.23 64.75
C LEU A 228 -14.28 32.58 64.76
N SER A 229 -15.15 33.03 63.85
CA SER A 229 -16.30 32.24 63.39
C SER A 229 -16.81 32.73 62.04
N GLY A 230 -17.50 31.85 61.31
CA GLY A 230 -18.16 32.23 60.05
C GLY A 230 -17.21 32.40 58.86
N PHE A 231 -15.94 32.02 58.98
CA PHE A 231 -14.98 31.96 57.88
C PHE A 231 -15.06 30.62 57.16
N THR A 232 -14.97 30.66 55.83
CA THR A 232 -14.96 29.46 54.97
C THR A 232 -13.74 29.42 54.05
N HIS A 233 -12.98 30.51 54.00
CA HIS A 233 -11.75 30.63 53.25
C HIS A 233 -10.67 31.32 54.09
N ALA A 234 -9.40 31.00 53.84
CA ALA A 234 -8.28 31.75 54.37
C ALA A 234 -7.19 31.97 53.29
N ASP A 235 -6.59 33.16 53.28
CA ASP A 235 -5.43 33.52 52.46
C ASP A 235 -4.28 33.80 53.42
N LEU A 236 -3.39 32.81 53.61
CA LEU A 236 -2.28 32.86 54.55
C LEU A 236 -0.97 33.00 53.77
N THR A 237 -0.23 34.05 54.08
CA THR A 237 1.06 34.34 53.45
C THR A 237 2.13 34.51 54.53
N GLY A 238 3.25 33.80 54.40
CA GLY A 238 4.43 33.94 55.24
C GLY A 238 5.25 35.19 54.92
N GLY A 239 6.51 35.16 55.32
CA GLY A 239 7.49 36.22 55.09
C GLY A 239 8.78 35.70 54.45
N ALA A 240 9.91 36.36 54.74
CA ALA A 240 11.20 36.00 54.14
C ALA A 240 12.00 34.98 54.97
N SER A 241 11.48 34.60 56.14
CA SER A 241 12.07 33.62 57.03
C SER A 241 11.27 32.31 56.95
N ALA A 242 11.91 31.19 57.29
CA ALA A 242 11.21 29.91 57.47
C ALA A 242 10.06 30.04 58.49
N ASN A 243 8.85 29.74 58.06
CA ASN A 243 7.60 29.87 58.78
C ASN A 243 6.81 28.55 58.72
N GLN A 244 6.05 28.28 59.78
CA GLN A 244 5.01 27.27 59.76
C GLN A 244 3.64 27.92 59.55
N LEU A 245 2.98 27.62 58.43
CA LEU A 245 1.59 27.97 58.16
C LEU A 245 0.74 26.72 58.33
N ASN A 246 0.15 26.54 59.51
CA ASN A 246 -0.60 25.35 59.87
C ASN A 246 -2.10 25.62 59.94
N ALA A 247 -2.83 25.25 58.89
CA ALA A 247 -4.28 25.30 58.82
C ALA A 247 -4.96 23.92 58.95
N SER A 248 -4.24 22.91 59.48
CA SER A 248 -4.78 21.54 59.62
C SER A 248 -6.03 21.40 60.49
N GLY A 249 -6.33 22.41 61.32
CA GLY A 249 -7.55 22.49 62.12
C GLY A 249 -8.69 23.26 61.45
N PHE A 250 -8.48 23.82 60.25
CA PHE A 250 -9.46 24.63 59.53
C PHE A 250 -10.27 23.76 58.56
N SER A 251 -11.59 23.91 58.60
CA SER A 251 -12.50 23.14 57.75
C SER A 251 -12.79 23.79 56.40
N GLY A 252 -12.45 25.07 56.25
CA GLY A 252 -12.60 25.84 55.01
C GLY A 252 -11.40 25.69 54.07
N ASN A 253 -11.48 26.34 52.91
CA ASN A 253 -10.44 26.29 51.89
C ASN A 253 -9.34 27.31 52.18
N THR A 254 -8.08 26.97 51.94
CA THR A 254 -6.95 27.86 52.15
C THR A 254 -6.19 28.17 50.87
N ILE A 255 -5.59 29.35 50.80
CA ILE A 255 -4.49 29.69 49.90
C ILE A 255 -3.27 29.87 50.79
N LEU A 256 -2.23 29.09 50.55
CA LEU A 256 -1.01 29.04 51.36
C LEU A 256 0.19 29.44 50.51
N ARG A 257 0.96 30.42 51.02
CA ARG A 257 2.17 30.97 50.38
C ARG A 257 3.27 31.14 51.44
N GLY A 258 4.42 30.51 51.27
CA GLY A 258 5.58 30.66 52.16
C GLY A 258 6.29 32.01 51.97
N LEU A 259 6.58 32.32 50.71
CA LEU A 259 7.36 33.43 50.15
C LEU A 259 8.87 33.19 50.13
N GLY A 260 9.55 33.12 51.27
CA GLY A 260 11.00 32.92 51.25
C GLY A 260 11.45 32.19 52.49
N GLY A 261 12.41 31.28 52.32
CA GLY A 261 12.83 30.38 53.39
C GLY A 261 12.23 28.98 53.19
N ALA A 262 12.65 28.03 54.03
CA ALA A 262 12.11 26.68 53.98
C ALA A 262 10.88 26.59 54.87
N ASP A 263 9.70 26.71 54.27
CA ASP A 263 8.42 26.82 54.96
C ASP A 263 7.76 25.46 55.19
N SER A 264 6.81 25.42 56.12
CA SER A 264 5.94 24.25 56.33
C SER A 264 4.49 24.68 56.20
N LEU A 265 3.86 24.32 55.08
CA LEU A 265 2.50 24.69 54.73
C LEU A 265 1.58 23.46 54.90
N PHE A 266 0.64 23.53 55.84
CA PHE A 266 -0.32 22.46 56.10
C PHE A 266 -1.74 22.95 55.84
N GLY A 267 -2.41 22.34 54.86
CA GLY A 267 -3.83 22.47 54.59
C GLY A 267 -4.68 21.71 55.61
N GLY A 268 -5.99 21.88 55.48
CA GLY A 268 -7.03 21.42 56.39
C GLY A 268 -7.86 20.28 55.81
N SER A 269 -9.18 20.39 55.99
CA SER A 269 -10.14 19.47 55.35
C SER A 269 -10.86 20.06 54.14
N GLY A 270 -10.51 21.30 53.79
CA GLY A 270 -11.04 22.02 52.64
C GLY A 270 -10.33 21.62 51.35
N ASN A 271 -10.63 22.32 50.26
CA ASN A 271 -9.84 22.21 49.04
C ASN A 271 -8.82 23.35 49.05
N ASP A 272 -7.57 23.01 49.30
CA ASP A 272 -6.50 23.96 49.57
C ASP A 272 -5.64 24.21 48.33
N ILE A 273 -5.09 25.42 48.23
CA ILE A 273 -4.21 25.86 47.15
C ILE A 273 -2.87 26.24 47.73
N PHE A 274 -1.83 25.54 47.30
CA PHE A 274 -0.44 25.79 47.64
C PHE A 274 0.24 26.46 46.45
N ILE A 275 0.99 27.52 46.73
CA ILE A 275 1.72 28.26 45.70
C ILE A 275 3.17 28.26 46.09
N ASP A 276 3.93 27.45 45.36
CA ASP A 276 5.37 27.28 45.52
C ASP A 276 6.12 28.50 44.99
N ASP A 277 7.14 28.91 45.72
CA ASP A 277 8.08 29.99 45.35
C ASP A 277 9.47 29.46 44.95
N GLY A 278 9.66 28.14 45.02
CA GLY A 278 10.88 27.44 44.62
C GLY A 278 11.87 27.19 45.76
N ASP A 279 11.56 27.56 46.99
CA ASP A 279 12.35 27.21 48.16
C ASP A 279 12.07 25.77 48.65
N ALA A 280 12.82 25.33 49.67
CA ALA A 280 12.78 23.94 50.16
C ALA A 280 11.63 23.70 51.14
N ASP A 281 10.40 23.81 50.64
CA ASP A 281 9.19 23.77 51.44
C ASP A 281 8.69 22.36 51.77
N VAL A 282 7.86 22.26 52.81
CA VAL A 282 7.10 21.05 53.17
C VAL A 282 5.62 21.35 53.07
N LEU A 283 4.96 20.73 52.10
CA LEU A 283 3.57 20.97 51.74
C LEU A 283 2.71 19.74 52.07
N SER A 284 1.57 19.93 52.71
CA SER A 284 0.64 18.84 53.01
C SER A 284 -0.79 19.30 52.82
N GLY A 285 -1.50 18.77 51.83
CA GLY A 285 -2.88 19.15 51.52
C GLY A 285 -3.86 18.78 52.63
N GLY A 286 -3.82 17.52 53.08
CA GLY A 286 -4.68 17.05 54.16
C GLY A 286 -5.83 16.21 53.62
N LEU A 287 -7.06 16.55 53.98
CA LEU A 287 -8.24 15.96 53.35
C LEU A 287 -8.82 16.98 52.39
N GLY A 288 -9.36 16.52 51.27
CA GLY A 288 -10.00 17.42 50.33
C GLY A 288 -9.57 17.10 48.93
N THR A 289 -9.55 18.12 48.09
CA THR A 289 -8.98 18.05 46.75
C THR A 289 -8.10 19.26 46.60
N ASP A 290 -6.82 19.04 46.80
CA ASP A 290 -5.83 20.08 47.00
C ASP A 290 -5.06 20.33 45.70
N THR A 291 -4.51 21.54 45.56
CA THR A 291 -3.85 22.00 44.34
C THR A 291 -2.49 22.59 44.66
N LEU A 292 -1.45 22.14 43.98
CA LEU A 292 -0.12 22.75 44.00
C LEU A 292 0.17 23.42 42.66
N THR A 293 0.48 24.72 42.70
CA THR A 293 0.87 25.48 41.50
C THR A 293 2.38 25.67 41.46
N GLY A 294 3.00 25.36 40.33
CA GLY A 294 4.44 25.37 40.14
C GLY A 294 5.09 26.72 39.83
N GLY A 295 4.27 27.76 39.60
CA GLY A 295 4.74 29.10 39.28
C GLY A 295 5.01 29.31 37.78
N ASP A 296 5.74 30.37 37.43
CA ASP A 296 6.04 30.72 36.02
C ASP A 296 7.37 30.13 35.51
N LEU A 297 8.15 29.49 36.37
CA LEU A 297 9.41 28.84 36.02
C LEU A 297 9.17 27.33 35.89
N GLY A 298 9.82 26.69 34.91
CA GLY A 298 9.73 25.25 34.75
C GLY A 298 10.35 24.52 35.94
N GLY A 299 9.75 23.39 36.34
CA GLY A 299 10.20 22.58 37.48
C GLY A 299 10.29 21.09 37.19
N VAL A 300 11.07 20.39 38.02
CA VAL A 300 11.11 18.91 38.01
C VAL A 300 10.27 18.36 39.14
N TRP A 301 9.20 17.65 38.78
CA TRP A 301 8.27 17.01 39.69
C TRP A 301 8.61 15.52 39.80
N ASN A 302 9.16 15.09 40.94
CA ASN A 302 9.46 13.68 41.20
C ASN A 302 8.35 13.07 42.05
N LEU A 303 7.43 12.33 41.44
CA LEU A 303 6.34 11.65 42.11
C LEU A 303 6.85 10.32 42.69
N THR A 304 6.57 10.06 43.97
CA THR A 304 7.12 8.90 44.70
C THR A 304 6.06 7.99 45.29
N SER A 305 4.84 8.49 45.49
CA SER A 305 3.65 7.72 45.82
C SER A 305 2.42 8.45 45.32
N LEU A 306 1.23 7.88 45.53
CA LEU A 306 -0.04 8.56 45.23
C LEU A 306 -0.09 9.95 45.89
N ASP A 307 -0.33 10.97 45.08
CA ASP A 307 -0.53 12.37 45.47
C ASP A 307 0.63 12.94 46.33
N SER A 308 1.86 12.45 46.11
CA SER A 308 3.04 12.85 46.90
C SER A 308 4.34 12.78 46.12
N GLY A 309 5.26 13.68 46.43
CA GLY A 309 6.53 13.79 45.73
C GLY A 309 7.34 15.02 46.11
N THR A 310 8.18 15.47 45.19
CA THR A 310 8.89 16.74 45.29
C THR A 310 8.69 17.55 44.02
N LYS A 311 8.53 18.87 44.14
CA LYS A 311 8.78 19.82 43.06
C LYS A 311 10.12 20.50 43.35
N ASP A 312 11.14 20.21 42.55
CA ASP A 312 12.50 20.65 42.79
C ASP A 312 12.97 20.35 44.23
N ALA A 313 13.06 21.37 45.09
CA ALA A 313 13.43 21.23 46.50
C ALA A 313 12.23 21.09 47.46
N ALA A 314 11.04 21.51 47.04
CA ALA A 314 9.82 21.44 47.84
C ALA A 314 9.26 20.01 47.86
N SER A 315 8.89 19.52 49.04
CA SER A 315 8.21 18.22 49.22
C SER A 315 6.72 18.42 49.40
N PHE A 316 5.91 17.53 48.82
CA PHE A 316 4.45 17.57 48.97
C PHE A 316 3.84 16.20 49.24
N SER A 317 2.69 16.20 49.92
CA SER A 317 1.88 15.00 50.16
C SER A 317 0.39 15.31 50.28
N GLY A 318 -0.45 14.39 49.81
CA GLY A 318 -1.90 14.56 49.80
C GLY A 318 -2.33 15.75 48.95
N ILE A 319 -1.75 15.89 47.76
CA ILE A 319 -2.13 16.93 46.79
C ILE A 319 -2.50 16.26 45.47
N GLU A 320 -3.78 16.35 45.11
CA GLU A 320 -4.35 15.62 43.97
C GLU A 320 -4.20 16.36 42.64
N ASN A 321 -4.07 17.70 42.65
CA ASN A 321 -3.94 18.49 41.43
C ASN A 321 -2.59 19.20 41.36
N LEU A 322 -1.90 19.03 40.24
CA LEU A 322 -0.59 19.64 39.97
C LEU A 322 -0.72 20.55 38.73
N LEU A 323 -0.35 21.81 38.87
CA LEU A 323 -0.33 22.78 37.77
C LEU A 323 1.12 23.21 37.54
N GLY A 324 1.72 22.85 36.40
CA GLY A 324 3.11 23.14 36.01
C GLY A 324 3.36 24.64 35.90
N GLY A 325 2.66 25.29 34.96
CA GLY A 325 2.65 26.74 34.84
C GLY A 325 2.88 27.23 33.43
N THR A 326 3.81 28.17 33.24
CA THR A 326 4.19 28.68 31.91
C THR A 326 5.61 28.26 31.47
N GLY A 327 6.30 27.51 32.33
CA GLY A 327 7.64 26.99 32.08
C GLY A 327 7.62 25.56 31.53
N THR A 328 8.80 24.99 31.27
CA THR A 328 8.93 23.57 30.92
C THR A 328 8.94 22.72 32.18
N ASP A 329 7.92 21.90 32.36
CA ASP A 329 7.77 21.01 33.50
C ASP A 329 8.02 19.54 33.14
N ILE A 330 8.70 18.81 34.02
CA ILE A 330 8.96 17.38 33.86
C ILE A 330 8.34 16.63 35.04
N PHE A 331 7.37 15.76 34.78
CA PHE A 331 6.70 14.92 35.76
C PHE A 331 7.24 13.49 35.71
N ASN A 332 8.15 13.17 36.61
CA ASN A 332 8.81 11.87 36.74
C ASN A 332 8.01 10.92 37.64
N PHE A 333 7.69 9.73 37.15
CA PHE A 333 6.97 8.70 37.87
C PHE A 333 7.87 7.48 38.15
N VAL A 334 7.87 7.04 39.41
CA VAL A 334 8.44 5.74 39.83
C VAL A 334 7.33 4.75 40.18
N ASP A 335 7.70 3.50 40.47
CA ASP A 335 6.74 2.47 40.86
C ASP A 335 5.90 2.88 42.08
N GLY A 336 4.57 2.89 41.92
CA GLY A 336 3.60 3.26 42.96
C GLY A 336 3.30 4.76 43.07
N ALA A 337 3.94 5.59 42.25
CA ALA A 337 3.60 7.01 42.09
C ALA A 337 2.30 7.19 41.29
N GLY A 338 1.54 8.24 41.60
CA GLY A 338 0.31 8.56 40.89
C GLY A 338 -0.26 9.93 41.27
N VAL A 339 -1.15 10.45 40.43
CA VAL A 339 -1.91 11.69 40.63
C VAL A 339 -3.39 11.36 40.46
N SER A 340 -4.15 11.44 41.54
CA SER A 340 -5.56 11.05 41.57
C SER A 340 -6.52 12.15 41.06
N GLY A 341 -6.04 13.38 40.95
CA GLY A 341 -6.74 14.52 40.35
C GLY A 341 -6.19 14.89 38.97
N SER A 342 -6.02 16.18 38.73
CA SER A 342 -5.60 16.74 37.43
C SER A 342 -4.11 17.09 37.40
N LEU A 343 -3.41 16.66 36.36
CA LEU A 343 -2.05 17.09 36.03
C LEU A 343 -2.09 18.00 34.81
N ASP A 344 -1.81 19.29 34.98
CA ASP A 344 -1.79 20.26 33.89
C ASP A 344 -0.37 20.81 33.72
N GLY A 345 0.31 20.51 32.62
CA GLY A 345 1.63 21.12 32.34
C GLY A 345 1.51 22.63 32.13
N GLY A 346 0.39 23.08 31.57
CA GLY A 346 0.11 24.47 31.29
C GLY A 346 0.67 24.92 29.93
N GLY A 347 1.50 25.95 29.92
CA GLY A 347 2.25 26.35 28.72
C GLY A 347 3.72 26.04 28.92
N GLY A 348 4.44 25.72 27.86
CA GLY A 348 5.80 25.23 28.01
C GLY A 348 6.06 24.14 27.00
N SER A 349 6.99 23.25 27.32
CA SER A 349 7.14 21.98 26.62
C SER A 349 7.25 20.94 27.71
N ASP A 350 6.12 20.37 28.05
CA ASP A 350 5.96 19.64 29.30
C ASP A 350 6.05 18.14 29.07
N THR A 351 6.60 17.42 30.04
CA THR A 351 6.97 16.01 29.89
C THR A 351 6.30 15.15 30.93
N LEU A 352 5.62 14.10 30.47
CA LEU A 352 5.20 12.98 31.31
C LEU A 352 6.22 11.85 31.16
N ASP A 353 7.02 11.61 32.21
CA ASP A 353 8.16 10.69 32.19
C ASP A 353 7.92 9.46 33.09
N TYR A 354 7.74 8.30 32.46
CA TYR A 354 7.59 7.00 33.11
C TYR A 354 8.86 6.14 33.12
N SER A 355 10.02 6.68 32.73
CA SER A 355 11.28 5.94 32.66
C SER A 355 11.73 5.32 34.00
N GLY A 356 11.20 5.84 35.11
CA GLY A 356 11.41 5.31 36.46
C GLY A 356 10.55 4.10 36.83
N ARG A 357 9.60 3.67 35.98
CA ARG A 357 8.69 2.54 36.23
C ARG A 357 9.21 1.23 35.65
N SER A 358 8.86 0.12 36.31
CA SER A 358 9.24 -1.24 35.91
C SER A 358 8.16 -2.02 35.16
N LEU A 359 6.92 -1.52 35.15
CA LEU A 359 5.77 -2.10 34.46
C LEU A 359 5.31 -1.17 33.34
N GLY A 360 4.77 -1.77 32.28
CA GLY A 360 4.25 -1.05 31.12
C GLY A 360 3.13 -0.08 31.49
N VAL A 361 3.10 1.05 30.81
CA VAL A 361 2.12 2.12 30.96
C VAL A 361 1.24 2.24 29.72
N SER A 362 0.00 2.65 29.94
CA SER A 362 -0.94 3.06 28.90
C SER A 362 -1.25 4.55 29.06
N ILE A 363 -1.19 5.28 27.94
CA ILE A 363 -1.47 6.71 27.82
C ILE A 363 -2.51 6.87 26.71
N ASP A 364 -3.62 7.56 27.00
CA ASP A 364 -4.71 7.84 26.06
C ASP A 364 -4.84 9.37 25.90
N LEU A 365 -4.47 9.86 24.71
CA LEU A 365 -4.49 11.28 24.37
C LEU A 365 -5.92 11.83 24.19
N GLY A 366 -6.85 11.01 23.71
CA GLY A 366 -8.25 11.41 23.52
C GLY A 366 -9.02 11.50 24.84
N GLY A 367 -8.76 10.54 25.73
CA GLY A 367 -9.29 10.52 27.09
C GLY A 367 -8.61 11.52 28.03
N GLY A 368 -7.37 11.92 27.73
CA GLY A 368 -6.54 12.72 28.63
C GLY A 368 -6.23 11.97 29.92
N VAL A 369 -5.99 10.66 29.82
CA VAL A 369 -5.72 9.79 30.98
C VAL A 369 -4.48 8.95 30.76
N ALA A 370 -3.74 8.67 31.83
CA ALA A 370 -2.56 7.81 31.77
C ALA A 370 -2.50 6.88 32.99
N THR A 371 -1.58 5.92 32.97
CA THR A 371 -1.41 4.97 34.08
C THR A 371 -1.11 5.69 35.38
N ASP A 372 -2.01 5.54 36.36
CA ASP A 372 -1.97 6.22 37.65
C ASP A 372 -2.04 7.77 37.58
N VAL A 373 -2.53 8.33 36.47
CA VAL A 373 -2.87 9.75 36.32
C VAL A 373 -4.32 9.87 35.85
N ALA A 374 -5.19 10.39 36.73
CA ALA A 374 -6.64 10.39 36.49
C ALA A 374 -7.09 11.37 35.39
N ALA A 375 -6.38 12.48 35.21
CA ALA A 375 -6.56 13.41 34.10
C ALA A 375 -5.25 14.16 33.83
N PHE A 376 -4.91 14.39 32.56
CA PHE A 376 -3.80 15.27 32.18
C PHE A 376 -4.14 16.21 31.02
N THR A 377 -3.51 17.38 31.02
CA THR A 377 -3.55 18.38 29.92
C THR A 377 -2.21 19.08 29.77
N GLY A 378 -1.98 19.71 28.61
CA GLY A 378 -0.77 20.51 28.36
C GLY A 378 0.52 19.69 28.47
N ILE A 379 0.56 18.49 27.87
CA ILE A 379 1.75 17.64 27.83
C ILE A 379 2.13 17.42 26.36
N GLU A 380 3.35 17.83 25.99
CA GLU A 380 3.87 17.68 24.62
C GLU A 380 4.90 16.57 24.48
N ASN A 381 5.47 16.07 25.58
CA ASN A 381 6.49 15.02 25.55
C ASN A 381 6.10 13.83 26.42
N LEU A 382 6.24 12.62 25.89
CA LEU A 382 5.96 11.38 26.59
C LEU A 382 7.21 10.49 26.59
N THR A 383 7.56 9.96 27.76
CA THR A 383 8.60 8.93 27.89
C THR A 383 7.97 7.71 28.55
N GLY A 384 8.06 6.56 27.88
CA GLY A 384 7.60 5.29 28.41
C GLY A 384 8.49 4.72 29.51
N SER A 385 8.07 3.57 30.03
CA SER A 385 8.78 2.75 30.99
C SER A 385 9.86 1.88 30.31
N ALA A 386 10.49 0.99 31.09
CA ALA A 386 11.41 -0.01 30.54
C ALA A 386 10.70 -1.28 30.01
N ALA A 387 9.37 -1.34 30.13
CA ALA A 387 8.53 -2.44 29.66
C ALA A 387 7.66 -1.96 28.49
N SER A 388 6.93 -2.86 27.84
CA SER A 388 6.11 -2.49 26.69
C SER A 388 4.98 -1.53 27.07
N ASP A 389 5.00 -0.35 26.45
CA ASP A 389 4.04 0.72 26.68
C ASP A 389 3.06 0.90 25.52
N THR A 390 1.90 1.49 25.81
CA THR A 390 0.85 1.75 24.81
C THR A 390 0.48 3.22 24.80
N LEU A 391 0.58 3.84 23.62
CA LEU A 391 0.08 5.19 23.36
C LEU A 391 -1.14 5.10 22.43
N THR A 392 -2.29 5.52 22.94
CA THR A 392 -3.53 5.64 22.18
C THR A 392 -3.70 7.09 21.71
N GLY A 393 -3.93 7.25 20.42
CA GLY A 393 -4.27 8.50 19.78
C GLY A 393 -5.61 9.07 20.23
N ALA A 394 -5.95 10.26 19.73
CA ALA A 394 -7.26 10.83 19.97
C ALA A 394 -8.32 10.16 19.08
N ASP A 395 -9.60 10.23 19.45
CA ASP A 395 -10.73 9.76 18.64
C ASP A 395 -11.02 10.66 17.41
N THR A 396 -9.97 10.97 16.64
CA THR A 396 -9.93 11.81 15.43
C THR A 396 -8.77 11.34 14.57
N ASP A 397 -8.78 11.62 13.27
CA ASP A 397 -7.64 11.31 12.38
C ASP A 397 -6.29 11.75 12.97
N ASN A 398 -5.37 10.82 13.16
CA ASN A 398 -4.03 11.05 13.68
C ASN A 398 -2.97 10.72 12.64
N SER A 399 -1.90 11.51 12.65
CA SER A 399 -0.71 11.28 11.84
C SER A 399 0.45 10.98 12.78
N TRP A 400 0.89 9.73 12.74
CA TRP A 400 2.01 9.18 13.48
C TRP A 400 3.24 9.17 12.58
N ASN A 401 4.36 9.67 13.07
CA ASN A 401 5.62 9.70 12.34
C ASN A 401 6.73 9.12 13.21
N LEU A 402 7.29 7.98 12.82
CA LEU A 402 8.39 7.35 13.54
C LEU A 402 9.71 8.06 13.24
N THR A 403 10.47 8.33 14.29
CA THR A 403 11.81 8.92 14.21
C THR A 403 12.90 7.98 14.72
N GLY A 404 12.50 6.86 15.33
CA GLY A 404 13.37 5.80 15.83
C GLY A 404 12.56 4.56 16.20
N ALA A 405 13.24 3.54 16.74
CA ALA A 405 12.66 2.22 16.97
C ALA A 405 11.42 2.21 17.87
N ASP A 406 11.33 3.11 18.86
CA ASP A 406 10.19 3.23 19.79
C ASP A 406 9.90 4.71 20.07
N ALA A 407 10.12 5.56 19.06
CA ALA A 407 10.08 7.02 19.21
C ALA A 407 9.52 7.70 17.96
N GLY A 408 8.81 8.81 18.16
CA GLY A 408 8.13 9.48 17.08
C GLY A 408 7.27 10.65 17.55
N THR A 409 6.35 11.07 16.69
CA THR A 409 5.39 12.12 16.99
C THR A 409 3.99 11.70 16.60
N VAL A 410 2.99 12.16 17.35
CA VAL A 410 1.57 12.12 16.99
C VAL A 410 0.97 13.51 17.17
N GLY A 411 0.61 14.16 16.05
CA GLY A 411 0.25 15.57 16.08
C GLY A 411 1.39 16.45 16.64
N ALA A 412 1.13 17.16 17.74
CA ALA A 412 2.13 17.99 18.42
C ALA A 412 2.89 17.25 19.54
N VAL A 413 2.49 16.02 19.87
CA VAL A 413 3.10 15.23 20.95
C VAL A 413 4.29 14.45 20.41
N THR A 414 5.43 14.54 21.10
CA THR A 414 6.61 13.71 20.87
C THR A 414 6.62 12.57 21.88
N PHE A 415 6.97 11.36 21.45
CA PHE A 415 7.06 10.20 22.33
C PHE A 415 8.38 9.44 22.15
N SER A 416 8.81 8.76 23.20
CA SER A 416 9.95 7.85 23.21
C SER A 416 9.76 6.70 24.19
N GLY A 417 10.34 5.54 23.88
CA GLY A 417 10.14 4.32 24.67
C GLY A 417 8.70 3.82 24.62
N ILE A 418 8.02 3.93 23.47
CA ILE A 418 6.65 3.43 23.29
C ILE A 418 6.65 2.37 22.19
N GLU A 419 6.34 1.14 22.55
CA GLU A 419 6.38 -0.02 21.66
C GLU A 419 5.03 -0.34 21.02
N THR A 420 3.92 0.21 21.51
CA THR A 420 2.57 -0.04 20.94
C THR A 420 1.84 1.27 20.67
N LEU A 421 1.41 1.46 19.42
CA LEU A 421 0.61 2.60 18.98
C LEU A 421 -0.82 2.16 18.66
N ALA A 422 -1.81 2.84 19.22
CA ALA A 422 -3.22 2.59 18.90
C ALA A 422 -3.82 3.86 18.29
N GLY A 423 -4.36 3.79 17.07
CA GLY A 423 -4.83 4.99 16.35
C GLY A 423 -6.02 5.68 17.01
N GLY A 424 -7.02 4.90 17.44
CA GLY A 424 -8.26 5.43 18.02
C GLY A 424 -9.46 5.05 17.15
N SER A 425 -10.46 5.93 17.04
CA SER A 425 -11.62 5.74 16.16
C SER A 425 -11.61 6.61 14.89
N GLY A 426 -10.51 7.34 14.64
CA GLY A 426 -10.29 8.16 13.45
C GLY A 426 -9.80 7.35 12.25
N THR A 427 -9.49 8.04 11.15
CA THR A 427 -8.66 7.48 10.07
C THR A 427 -7.22 7.85 10.34
N ASP A 428 -6.42 6.88 10.73
CA ASP A 428 -5.07 7.11 11.21
C ASP A 428 -4.02 6.75 10.15
N THR A 429 -2.89 7.45 10.19
CA THR A 429 -1.75 7.22 9.29
C THR A 429 -0.48 7.03 10.09
N LEU A 430 0.24 5.94 9.85
CA LEU A 430 1.56 5.69 10.42
C LEU A 430 2.63 5.73 9.33
N VAL A 431 3.56 6.67 9.49
CA VAL A 431 4.75 6.82 8.64
C VAL A 431 5.94 6.19 9.36
N GLY A 432 6.63 5.28 8.68
CA GLY A 432 7.87 4.67 9.17
C GLY A 432 9.03 5.65 9.19
N THR A 433 10.20 5.16 9.57
CA THR A 433 11.41 5.99 9.59
C THR A 433 11.95 6.19 8.17
N ASP A 434 12.80 7.21 7.96
CA ASP A 434 13.51 7.42 6.67
C ASP A 434 14.63 6.39 6.38
N SER A 435 14.62 5.25 7.08
CA SER A 435 15.51 4.10 6.85
C SER A 435 14.67 2.91 6.37
N ALA A 436 15.32 1.87 5.83
CA ALA A 436 14.60 0.66 5.43
C ALA A 436 13.82 0.06 6.62
N ASN A 437 12.51 -0.05 6.49
CA ASN A 437 11.63 -0.64 7.48
C ASN A 437 11.07 -1.98 6.98
N THR A 438 10.76 -2.87 7.92
CA THR A 438 10.02 -4.10 7.65
C THR A 438 8.70 -4.04 8.40
N TRP A 439 7.62 -4.05 7.64
CA TRP A 439 6.24 -4.04 8.11
C TRP A 439 5.66 -5.45 7.99
N THR A 440 5.02 -5.92 9.05
CA THR A 440 4.29 -7.19 9.05
C THR A 440 2.85 -6.93 9.45
N LEU A 441 1.91 -7.16 8.53
CA LEU A 441 0.48 -7.00 8.76
C LEU A 441 -0.09 -8.34 9.18
N THR A 442 -0.61 -8.41 10.41
CA THR A 442 -1.10 -9.66 11.03
C THR A 442 -2.63 -9.71 11.13
N GLY A 443 -3.27 -8.55 11.08
CA GLY A 443 -4.72 -8.39 11.11
C GLY A 443 -5.15 -7.19 10.25
N THR A 444 -6.44 -6.90 10.26
CA THR A 444 -6.96 -5.68 9.65
C THR A 444 -6.56 -4.49 10.51
N ASP A 445 -5.87 -3.51 9.92
CA ASP A 445 -5.40 -2.29 10.58
C ASP A 445 -4.49 -2.58 11.79
N GLU A 446 -3.78 -3.72 11.75
CA GLU A 446 -2.95 -4.24 12.84
C GLU A 446 -1.67 -4.91 12.29
N GLY A 447 -0.55 -4.64 12.96
CA GLY A 447 0.73 -5.22 12.59
C GLY A 447 1.90 -4.67 13.38
N THR A 448 3.10 -4.80 12.82
CA THR A 448 4.35 -4.28 13.39
C THR A 448 5.19 -3.57 12.33
N VAL A 449 5.96 -2.57 12.74
CA VAL A 449 7.07 -1.97 12.00
C VAL A 449 8.34 -2.04 12.84
N GLY A 450 9.27 -2.91 12.45
CA GLY A 450 10.40 -3.24 13.31
C GLY A 450 9.94 -3.80 14.65
N ALA A 451 10.21 -3.08 15.75
CA ALA A 451 9.79 -3.46 17.10
C ALA A 451 8.46 -2.83 17.56
N VAL A 452 7.96 -1.81 16.84
CA VAL A 452 6.72 -1.12 17.18
C VAL A 452 5.52 -1.94 16.68
N ALA A 453 4.60 -2.26 17.58
CA ALA A 453 3.28 -2.78 17.23
C ALA A 453 2.29 -1.63 16.99
N PHE A 454 1.36 -1.83 16.07
CA PHE A 454 0.26 -0.89 15.84
C PHE A 454 -1.09 -1.59 15.72
N THR A 455 -2.16 -0.90 16.15
CA THR A 455 -3.55 -1.36 16.03
C THR A 455 -4.50 -0.19 15.72
N GLY A 456 -5.52 -0.44 14.90
CA GLY A 456 -6.48 0.59 14.50
C GLY A 456 -5.80 1.73 13.74
N ILE A 457 -4.87 1.39 12.82
CA ILE A 457 -4.24 2.35 11.92
C ILE A 457 -4.49 1.91 10.49
N GLU A 458 -5.25 2.71 9.74
CA GLU A 458 -5.79 2.34 8.43
C GLU A 458 -4.85 2.68 7.28
N ASN A 459 -3.93 3.62 7.45
CA ASN A 459 -2.99 4.02 6.39
C ASN A 459 -1.54 3.85 6.83
N LEU A 460 -0.72 3.27 5.97
CA LEU A 460 0.71 3.09 6.20
C LEU A 460 1.51 3.79 5.11
N THR A 461 2.64 4.41 5.48
CA THR A 461 3.64 4.93 4.56
C THR A 461 5.03 4.49 5.02
N GLY A 462 5.82 3.88 4.14
CA GLY A 462 7.12 3.29 4.50
C GLY A 462 8.12 4.33 4.99
N GLY A 463 8.36 5.36 4.18
CA GLY A 463 9.31 6.42 4.50
C GLY A 463 10.15 6.78 3.28
N ALA A 464 11.43 7.04 3.49
CA ALA A 464 12.41 7.33 2.42
C ALA A 464 13.41 6.19 2.16
N GLY A 465 13.31 5.09 2.91
CA GLY A 465 14.18 3.91 2.76
C GLY A 465 13.54 2.85 1.89
N ASP A 466 14.28 1.77 1.62
CA ASP A 466 13.74 0.62 0.89
C ASP A 466 12.88 -0.22 1.85
N ASP A 467 11.56 -0.07 1.76
CA ASP A 467 10.61 -0.63 2.70
C ASP A 467 10.02 -1.97 2.22
N THR A 468 9.77 -2.88 3.15
CA THR A 468 9.10 -4.16 2.85
C THR A 468 7.83 -4.29 3.65
N PHE A 469 6.70 -4.51 2.98
CA PHE A 469 5.40 -4.76 3.59
C PHE A 469 4.99 -6.22 3.34
N GLN A 470 4.83 -6.97 4.42
CA GLN A 470 4.45 -8.39 4.35
C GLN A 470 3.07 -8.62 4.95
N LEU A 471 2.15 -9.12 4.13
CA LEU A 471 0.82 -9.55 4.59
C LEU A 471 0.90 -11.00 5.09
N THR A 472 0.36 -11.25 6.29
CA THR A 472 0.30 -12.60 6.86
C THR A 472 -1.11 -12.93 7.32
N GLY A 473 -1.57 -14.16 7.09
CA GLY A 473 -2.91 -14.61 7.51
C GLY A 473 -4.02 -13.75 6.92
N SER A 474 -4.74 -13.00 7.76
CA SER A 474 -5.78 -12.04 7.35
C SER A 474 -5.30 -10.58 7.40
N GLY A 475 -3.99 -10.36 7.32
CA GLY A 475 -3.36 -9.04 7.32
C GLY A 475 -3.86 -8.17 6.18
N GLY A 476 -4.14 -6.90 6.47
CA GLY A 476 -4.58 -5.92 5.47
C GLY A 476 -4.91 -4.59 6.12
N LEU A 477 -5.31 -3.62 5.29
CA LEU A 477 -5.73 -2.29 5.74
C LEU A 477 -7.10 -1.95 5.16
N THR A 478 -7.89 -1.20 5.92
CA THR A 478 -9.12 -0.58 5.41
C THR A 478 -8.88 0.74 4.69
N GLY A 479 -7.69 1.32 4.83
CA GLY A 479 -7.21 2.50 4.09
C GLY A 479 -6.22 2.15 2.98
N THR A 480 -5.07 2.83 2.97
CA THR A 480 -4.08 2.78 1.89
C THR A 480 -2.69 2.39 2.37
N LEU A 481 -1.92 1.76 1.49
CA LEU A 481 -0.52 1.38 1.71
C LEU A 481 0.37 2.10 0.69
N ALA A 482 1.33 2.90 1.15
CA ALA A 482 2.30 3.55 0.27
C ALA A 482 3.73 3.13 0.66
N GLY A 483 4.56 2.75 -0.31
CA GLY A 483 5.98 2.51 -0.07
C GLY A 483 6.69 3.80 0.36
N GLY A 484 6.49 4.86 -0.43
CA GLY A 484 7.07 6.17 -0.17
C GLY A 484 8.16 6.48 -1.17
N ALA A 485 9.31 6.93 -0.71
CA ALA A 485 10.51 7.02 -1.55
C ALA A 485 11.42 5.86 -1.19
N GLY A 486 12.13 5.31 -2.17
CA GLY A 486 12.92 4.10 -1.95
C GLY A 486 12.66 3.12 -3.09
N THR A 487 13.13 1.89 -2.92
CA THR A 487 12.72 0.74 -3.73
C THR A 487 11.94 -0.20 -2.83
N ASP A 488 10.61 -0.10 -2.91
CA ASP A 488 9.71 -0.71 -1.93
C ASP A 488 9.15 -2.04 -2.43
N THR A 489 8.82 -2.94 -1.50
CA THR A 489 8.37 -4.31 -1.79
C THR A 489 7.08 -4.64 -1.07
N LEU A 490 6.05 -5.06 -1.82
CA LEU A 490 4.80 -5.60 -1.26
C LEU A 490 4.79 -7.12 -1.42
N VAL A 491 4.73 -7.84 -0.30
CA VAL A 491 4.63 -9.30 -0.25
C VAL A 491 3.20 -9.67 0.13
N GLY A 492 2.50 -10.36 -0.77
CA GLY A 492 1.16 -10.87 -0.54
C GLY A 492 1.14 -12.02 0.47
N ALA A 493 -0.07 -12.42 0.87
CA ALA A 493 -0.25 -13.52 1.81
C ALA A 493 0.03 -14.87 1.14
N ASP A 494 0.32 -15.91 1.94
CA ASP A 494 0.53 -17.29 1.47
C ASP A 494 -0.78 -18.01 1.04
N THR A 495 -1.57 -17.33 0.21
CA THR A 495 -2.83 -17.75 -0.41
C THR A 495 -2.82 -17.32 -1.87
N ASP A 496 -3.82 -17.74 -2.66
CA ASP A 496 -3.96 -17.21 -4.02
C ASP A 496 -4.24 -15.70 -3.96
N ASN A 497 -3.41 -14.88 -4.59
CA ASN A 497 -3.63 -13.44 -4.66
C ASN A 497 -3.94 -12.95 -6.07
N THR A 498 -4.80 -11.94 -6.15
CA THR A 498 -5.05 -11.17 -7.37
C THR A 498 -4.50 -9.76 -7.17
N TRP A 499 -3.55 -9.40 -8.03
CA TRP A 499 -2.93 -8.09 -8.10
C TRP A 499 -3.49 -7.35 -9.32
N GLU A 500 -4.22 -6.27 -9.12
CA GLU A 500 -4.69 -5.38 -10.19
C GLU A 500 -3.75 -4.17 -10.28
N ILE A 501 -2.82 -4.20 -11.23
CA ILE A 501 -1.83 -3.15 -11.46
C ILE A 501 -2.46 -2.09 -12.36
N THR A 502 -2.88 -0.96 -11.77
CA THR A 502 -3.72 0.06 -12.43
C THR A 502 -2.95 1.33 -12.79
N GLY A 503 -1.77 1.54 -12.19
CA GLY A 503 -0.90 2.68 -12.43
C GLY A 503 0.57 2.29 -12.35
N ALA A 504 1.46 3.27 -12.49
CA ALA A 504 2.88 3.05 -12.24
C ALA A 504 3.10 2.81 -10.74
N ASN A 505 3.72 1.68 -10.39
CA ASN A 505 4.01 1.23 -9.03
C ASN A 505 2.77 1.25 -8.11
N ALA A 506 1.57 1.06 -8.66
CA ALA A 506 0.32 1.24 -7.93
C ALA A 506 -0.80 0.32 -8.42
N GLY A 507 -1.69 -0.06 -7.50
CA GLY A 507 -2.72 -1.04 -7.78
C GLY A 507 -3.57 -1.44 -6.60
N ASN A 508 -4.18 -2.60 -6.74
CA ASN A 508 -4.99 -3.23 -5.72
C ASN A 508 -4.54 -4.69 -5.49
N LEU A 509 -4.36 -5.09 -4.25
CA LEU A 509 -4.09 -6.46 -3.82
C LEU A 509 -5.29 -6.98 -3.04
N ASN A 510 -6.12 -7.84 -3.63
CA ASN A 510 -7.29 -8.46 -2.97
C ASN A 510 -8.22 -7.48 -2.20
N GLY A 511 -8.30 -6.21 -2.61
CA GLY A 511 -9.04 -5.13 -1.95
C GLY A 511 -8.15 -4.03 -1.36
N LEU A 512 -6.90 -4.32 -1.02
CA LEU A 512 -5.95 -3.36 -0.46
C LEU A 512 -5.39 -2.44 -1.56
N LEU A 513 -5.59 -1.13 -1.43
CA LEU A 513 -4.99 -0.15 -2.34
C LEU A 513 -3.53 0.08 -1.98
N PHE A 514 -2.64 -0.06 -2.97
CA PHE A 514 -1.21 0.23 -2.82
C PHE A 514 -0.71 1.26 -3.83
N SER A 515 0.27 2.06 -3.43
CA SER A 515 1.03 2.96 -4.30
C SER A 515 2.51 2.96 -3.94
N ASP A 516 3.34 3.47 -4.86
CA ASP A 516 4.78 3.60 -4.66
C ASP A 516 5.44 2.27 -4.28
N MET A 517 5.03 1.16 -4.92
CA MET A 517 5.63 -0.17 -4.76
C MET A 517 6.38 -0.57 -6.03
N GLU A 518 7.71 -0.54 -6.00
CA GLU A 518 8.56 -0.91 -7.13
C GLU A 518 8.62 -2.43 -7.34
N ASN A 519 8.44 -3.22 -6.29
CA ASN A 519 8.52 -4.68 -6.36
C ASN A 519 7.27 -5.34 -5.75
N LEU A 520 6.82 -6.42 -6.37
CA LEU A 520 5.72 -7.24 -5.88
C LEU A 520 6.20 -8.68 -5.69
N THR A 521 5.78 -9.32 -4.60
CA THR A 521 5.98 -10.75 -4.36
C THR A 521 4.64 -11.39 -4.04
N GLY A 522 4.24 -12.41 -4.78
CA GLY A 522 2.94 -13.07 -4.68
C GLY A 522 2.68 -13.69 -3.30
N GLY A 523 3.23 -14.89 -3.08
CA GLY A 523 3.10 -15.65 -1.84
C GLY A 523 3.35 -17.13 -2.12
N ALA A 524 2.90 -18.04 -1.26
CA ALA A 524 2.96 -19.48 -1.55
C ALA A 524 1.81 -20.02 -2.44
N GLY A 525 0.75 -19.23 -2.64
CA GLY A 525 -0.44 -19.59 -3.44
C GLY A 525 -0.25 -19.35 -4.94
N ALA A 526 -1.31 -19.52 -5.73
CA ALA A 526 -1.32 -19.15 -7.14
C ALA A 526 -1.66 -17.68 -7.31
N ASP A 527 -0.72 -16.91 -7.86
CA ASP A 527 -0.84 -15.45 -7.95
C ASP A 527 -1.09 -14.97 -9.38
N THR A 528 -2.09 -14.10 -9.55
CA THR A 528 -2.37 -13.44 -10.83
C THR A 528 -1.97 -11.97 -10.76
N PHE A 529 -1.03 -11.56 -11.63
CA PHE A 529 -0.59 -10.18 -11.78
C PHE A 529 -1.22 -9.57 -13.02
N LYS A 530 -2.33 -8.85 -12.81
CA LYS A 530 -3.16 -8.30 -13.87
C LYS A 530 -2.80 -6.86 -14.18
N PHE A 531 -2.37 -6.61 -15.41
CA PHE A 531 -2.08 -5.26 -15.92
C PHE A 531 -3.34 -4.63 -16.52
N ILE A 532 -3.71 -3.45 -16.02
CA ILE A 532 -4.89 -2.71 -16.46
C ILE A 532 -4.47 -1.37 -17.05
N GLY A 533 -4.91 -1.08 -18.29
CA GLY A 533 -4.61 0.17 -18.97
C GLY A 533 -3.12 0.34 -19.23
N THR A 534 -2.49 1.25 -18.49
CA THR A 534 -1.03 1.54 -18.56
C THR A 534 -0.33 1.22 -17.24
N GLY A 535 -0.91 0.33 -16.42
CA GLY A 535 -0.28 -0.14 -15.19
C GLY A 535 1.13 -0.68 -15.45
N SER A 536 2.04 -0.46 -14.51
CA SER A 536 3.42 -0.94 -14.63
C SER A 536 4.07 -1.04 -13.25
N ILE A 537 5.02 -1.96 -13.10
CA ILE A 537 5.87 -2.13 -11.93
C ILE A 537 7.31 -1.97 -12.39
N SER A 538 8.00 -0.96 -11.88
CA SER A 538 9.34 -0.62 -12.38
C SER A 538 10.45 -1.59 -11.94
N GLY A 539 10.23 -2.35 -10.87
CA GLY A 539 11.15 -3.37 -10.36
C GLY A 539 10.70 -4.79 -10.69
N ILE A 540 10.93 -5.73 -9.77
CA ILE A 540 10.66 -7.16 -9.98
C ILE A 540 9.22 -7.53 -9.61
N ILE A 541 8.60 -8.38 -10.43
CA ILE A 541 7.46 -9.19 -10.04
C ILE A 541 7.94 -10.62 -9.81
N ASP A 542 7.89 -11.07 -8.55
CA ASP A 542 8.19 -12.44 -8.16
C ASP A 542 6.88 -13.16 -7.79
N GLY A 543 6.51 -14.19 -8.54
CA GLY A 543 5.32 -14.98 -8.24
C GLY A 543 5.39 -15.76 -6.92
N GLY A 544 6.59 -16.04 -6.40
CA GLY A 544 6.76 -16.88 -5.22
C GLY A 544 6.50 -18.37 -5.49
N GLY A 545 5.73 -19.02 -4.61
CA GLY A 545 5.24 -20.38 -4.80
C GLY A 545 4.07 -20.46 -5.78
N GLY A 546 3.46 -21.64 -5.92
CA GLY A 546 2.26 -21.80 -6.76
C GLY A 546 2.49 -21.64 -8.27
N LEU A 547 1.38 -21.60 -9.02
CA LEU A 547 1.36 -21.34 -10.46
C LEU A 547 0.94 -19.89 -10.68
N ASN A 548 1.88 -19.06 -11.14
CA ASN A 548 1.68 -17.62 -11.21
C ASN A 548 1.55 -17.15 -12.65
N VAL A 549 0.66 -16.18 -12.88
CA VAL A 549 0.30 -15.73 -14.23
C VAL A 549 0.44 -14.22 -14.34
N LEU A 550 1.08 -13.76 -15.41
CA LEU A 550 0.96 -12.37 -15.85
C LEU A 550 -0.28 -12.26 -16.75
N ASP A 551 -1.25 -11.43 -16.37
CA ASP A 551 -2.51 -11.26 -17.11
C ASP A 551 -2.53 -9.86 -17.76
N TYR A 552 -2.35 -9.82 -19.08
CA TYR A 552 -2.41 -8.60 -19.88
C TYR A 552 -3.77 -8.39 -20.56
N SER A 553 -4.81 -9.16 -20.22
CA SER A 553 -6.10 -9.14 -20.93
C SER A 553 -6.83 -7.79 -20.86
N GLN A 554 -6.36 -6.87 -20.01
CA GLN A 554 -6.88 -5.50 -19.86
C GLN A 554 -5.81 -4.43 -20.08
N SER A 555 -4.64 -4.81 -20.58
CA SER A 555 -3.59 -3.90 -21.02
C SER A 555 -4.04 -3.11 -22.25
N SER A 556 -3.54 -1.88 -22.38
CA SER A 556 -3.79 -1.03 -23.55
C SER A 556 -2.75 -1.20 -24.66
N THR A 557 -1.70 -1.97 -24.42
CA THR A 557 -0.60 -2.24 -25.35
C THR A 557 -0.29 -3.73 -25.37
N ALA A 558 0.18 -4.21 -26.53
CA ALA A 558 0.74 -5.54 -26.68
C ALA A 558 1.80 -5.85 -25.62
N ALA A 559 1.74 -7.07 -25.11
CA ALA A 559 2.65 -7.66 -24.16
C ALA A 559 3.78 -8.36 -24.91
N ALA A 560 5.01 -8.14 -24.46
CA ALA A 560 6.18 -8.90 -24.87
C ALA A 560 6.75 -9.56 -23.62
N VAL A 561 6.85 -10.88 -23.62
CA VAL A 561 7.44 -11.68 -22.53
C VAL A 561 8.65 -12.41 -23.09
N ASN A 562 9.82 -12.18 -22.49
CA ASN A 562 11.07 -12.81 -22.87
C ASN A 562 11.60 -13.65 -21.70
N LEU A 563 11.46 -14.98 -21.81
CA LEU A 563 11.83 -15.90 -20.74
C LEU A 563 13.35 -15.96 -20.55
N ALA A 564 14.14 -15.87 -21.63
CA ALA A 564 15.61 -15.90 -21.53
C ALA A 564 16.17 -14.70 -20.75
N GLU A 565 15.54 -13.53 -20.90
CA GLU A 565 15.94 -12.30 -20.21
C GLU A 565 15.23 -12.11 -18.87
N SER A 566 14.25 -12.96 -18.54
CA SER A 566 13.37 -12.79 -17.37
C SER A 566 12.72 -11.41 -17.37
N ALA A 567 12.20 -10.99 -18.53
CA ALA A 567 11.61 -9.67 -18.74
C ALA A 567 10.19 -9.77 -19.31
N ALA A 568 9.33 -8.83 -18.93
CA ALA A 568 7.97 -8.72 -19.47
C ALA A 568 7.54 -7.25 -19.60
N SER A 569 6.63 -6.95 -20.55
CA SER A 569 6.06 -5.62 -20.73
C SER A 569 5.54 -5.02 -19.41
N GLY A 570 5.94 -3.78 -19.12
CA GLY A 570 5.51 -3.09 -17.91
C GLY A 570 6.14 -3.61 -16.61
N THR A 571 7.18 -4.44 -16.69
CA THR A 571 7.98 -4.90 -15.55
C THR A 571 9.45 -4.49 -15.68
N GLY A 572 10.18 -4.41 -14.58
CA GLY A 572 11.65 -4.36 -14.59
C GLY A 572 12.26 -5.75 -14.81
N GLN A 573 11.77 -6.74 -14.04
CA GLN A 573 12.12 -8.16 -14.16
C GLN A 573 10.94 -9.03 -13.73
N ILE A 574 10.95 -10.30 -14.13
CA ILE A 574 10.01 -11.32 -13.66
C ILE A 574 10.74 -12.52 -13.05
N ALA A 575 10.13 -13.13 -12.02
CA ALA A 575 10.59 -14.37 -11.42
C ALA A 575 9.40 -15.24 -11.02
N ASN A 576 9.59 -16.56 -11.05
CA ASN A 576 8.59 -17.54 -10.64
C ASN A 576 7.21 -17.37 -11.30
N ILE A 577 7.20 -16.94 -12.57
CA ILE A 577 6.01 -16.87 -13.41
C ILE A 577 5.90 -18.16 -14.22
N GLY A 578 4.72 -18.79 -14.17
CA GLY A 578 4.42 -20.03 -14.89
C GLY A 578 3.47 -19.86 -16.07
N GLY A 579 2.92 -18.67 -16.30
CA GLY A 579 2.15 -18.41 -17.50
C GLY A 579 1.88 -16.96 -17.82
N VAL A 580 1.33 -16.73 -19.00
CA VAL A 580 0.90 -15.42 -19.50
C VAL A 580 -0.46 -15.52 -20.19
N THR A 581 -1.31 -14.52 -19.96
CA THR A 581 -2.46 -14.20 -20.80
C THR A 581 -2.13 -12.91 -21.54
N GLY A 582 -2.21 -12.90 -22.87
CA GLY A 582 -1.93 -11.71 -23.66
C GLY A 582 -3.02 -10.64 -23.57
N SER A 583 -2.79 -9.56 -24.30
CA SER A 583 -3.66 -8.41 -24.43
C SER A 583 -4.65 -8.58 -25.59
N ALA A 584 -5.15 -7.48 -26.15
CA ALA A 584 -6.01 -7.50 -27.34
C ALA A 584 -5.27 -7.07 -28.61
N GLY A 585 -3.96 -6.89 -28.53
CA GLY A 585 -3.10 -6.60 -29.68
C GLY A 585 -1.93 -7.57 -29.69
N ASP A 586 -1.26 -7.67 -30.82
CA ASP A 586 -0.31 -8.75 -31.14
C ASP A 586 0.81 -8.91 -30.09
N ASP A 587 0.66 -9.89 -29.22
CA ASP A 587 1.57 -10.19 -28.13
C ASP A 587 2.70 -11.11 -28.61
N THR A 588 3.83 -11.11 -27.89
CA THR A 588 5.01 -11.91 -28.23
C THR A 588 5.51 -12.67 -27.02
N LEU A 589 5.72 -13.97 -27.16
CA LEU A 589 6.39 -14.81 -26.17
C LEU A 589 7.68 -15.38 -26.77
N ARG A 590 8.81 -15.00 -26.19
CA ARG A 590 10.13 -15.55 -26.51
C ARG A 590 10.56 -16.58 -25.47
N GLY A 591 11.01 -17.74 -25.95
CA GLY A 591 11.49 -18.87 -25.14
C GLY A 591 12.82 -18.61 -24.43
N LEU A 592 13.34 -19.65 -23.79
CA LEU A 592 14.68 -19.64 -23.20
C LEU A 592 15.74 -19.85 -24.29
N ASP A 593 16.98 -19.43 -24.04
CA ASP A 593 18.15 -19.73 -24.88
C ASP A 593 18.65 -21.18 -24.67
N THR A 594 17.71 -22.11 -24.66
CA THR A 594 17.88 -23.56 -24.53
C THR A 594 16.85 -24.23 -25.43
N ALA A 595 17.08 -25.47 -25.85
CA ALA A 595 16.09 -26.16 -26.67
C ALA A 595 14.73 -26.21 -25.98
N ASN A 596 13.71 -25.64 -26.63
CA ASN A 596 12.34 -25.62 -26.13
C ASN A 596 11.44 -26.50 -27.00
N VAL A 597 10.36 -26.99 -26.37
CA VAL A 597 9.27 -27.66 -27.08
C VAL A 597 8.01 -26.84 -26.85
N TRP A 598 7.51 -26.27 -27.93
CA TRP A 598 6.27 -25.52 -28.02
C TRP A 598 5.16 -26.46 -28.47
N ASN A 599 4.04 -26.48 -27.76
CA ASN A 599 2.86 -27.23 -28.16
C ASN A 599 1.68 -26.26 -28.26
N LEU A 600 1.19 -26.04 -29.47
CA LEU A 600 0.03 -25.20 -29.73
C LEU A 600 -1.21 -26.09 -29.68
N THR A 601 -2.10 -25.80 -28.73
CA THR A 601 -3.24 -26.67 -28.40
C THR A 601 -4.59 -26.03 -28.74
N GLY A 602 -4.58 -24.73 -29.00
CA GLY A 602 -5.73 -23.92 -29.41
C GLY A 602 -5.25 -22.70 -30.20
N LEU A 603 -6.20 -21.85 -30.62
CA LEU A 603 -5.88 -20.54 -31.18
C LEU A 603 -5.13 -19.70 -30.15
N ASP A 604 -3.95 -19.20 -30.52
CA ASP A 604 -3.10 -18.33 -29.70
C ASP A 604 -2.82 -18.89 -28.30
N THR A 605 -2.84 -20.23 -28.15
CA THR A 605 -2.85 -20.93 -26.86
C THR A 605 -2.00 -22.18 -26.88
N GLY A 606 -1.15 -22.34 -25.86
CA GLY A 606 -0.26 -23.48 -25.79
C GLY A 606 0.67 -23.51 -24.59
N THR A 607 1.75 -24.25 -24.73
CA THR A 607 2.79 -24.40 -23.71
C THR A 607 4.18 -24.33 -24.32
N VAL A 608 5.14 -23.82 -23.55
CA VAL A 608 6.59 -23.99 -23.79
C VAL A 608 7.21 -24.62 -22.55
N GLY A 609 7.54 -25.91 -22.66
CA GLY A 609 7.86 -26.73 -21.49
C GLY A 609 6.71 -26.74 -20.47
N ALA A 610 6.94 -26.20 -19.27
CA ALA A 610 5.92 -26.09 -18.22
C ALA A 610 5.20 -24.73 -18.19
N PHE A 611 5.65 -23.75 -18.99
CA PHE A 611 5.08 -22.43 -19.05
C PHE A 611 3.85 -22.43 -19.96
N THR A 612 2.73 -21.85 -19.53
CA THR A 612 1.47 -21.80 -20.29
C THR A 612 1.24 -20.42 -20.89
N PHE A 613 0.69 -20.36 -22.11
CA PHE A 613 0.26 -19.10 -22.71
C PHE A 613 -1.15 -19.20 -23.29
N THR A 614 -1.87 -18.07 -23.29
CA THR A 614 -3.20 -17.91 -23.88
C THR A 614 -3.32 -16.51 -24.44
N ASP A 615 -4.01 -16.37 -25.57
CA ASP A 615 -4.12 -15.12 -26.31
C ASP A 615 -2.73 -14.52 -26.63
N VAL A 616 -1.78 -15.33 -27.10
CA VAL A 616 -0.46 -14.87 -27.58
C VAL A 616 -0.27 -15.21 -29.05
N GLU A 617 -0.15 -14.19 -29.89
CA GLU A 617 -0.17 -14.34 -31.35
C GLU A 617 1.21 -14.65 -31.96
N ASN A 618 2.30 -14.20 -31.33
CA ASN A 618 3.65 -14.39 -31.87
C ASN A 618 4.52 -15.22 -30.91
N LEU A 619 5.16 -16.26 -31.46
CA LEU A 619 6.09 -17.11 -30.73
C LEU A 619 7.48 -16.98 -31.32
N GLU A 620 8.47 -16.77 -30.45
CA GLU A 620 9.89 -16.76 -30.81
C GLU A 620 10.61 -17.83 -30.00
N GLY A 621 11.38 -18.68 -30.66
CA GLY A 621 12.15 -19.74 -30.00
C GLY A 621 13.25 -19.19 -29.10
N GLY A 622 14.45 -19.05 -29.64
CA GLY A 622 15.60 -18.68 -28.86
C GLY A 622 16.89 -18.64 -29.67
N THR A 623 17.95 -19.19 -29.09
CA THR A 623 19.26 -19.33 -29.75
C THR A 623 19.71 -20.78 -29.90
N ALA A 624 18.85 -21.72 -29.53
CA ALA A 624 19.07 -23.15 -29.57
C ALA A 624 17.90 -23.80 -30.31
N GLU A 625 18.09 -25.05 -30.73
CA GLU A 625 17.09 -25.83 -31.47
C GLU A 625 15.73 -25.89 -30.77
N ASP A 626 14.71 -25.33 -31.41
CA ASP A 626 13.34 -25.28 -30.91
C ASP A 626 12.41 -26.13 -31.76
N VAL A 627 11.43 -26.77 -31.11
CA VAL A 627 10.42 -27.59 -31.79
C VAL A 627 9.04 -27.01 -31.54
N PHE A 628 8.34 -26.64 -32.61
CA PHE A 628 6.98 -26.13 -32.62
C PHE A 628 6.03 -27.22 -33.11
N ASN A 629 5.27 -27.82 -32.20
CA ASN A 629 4.25 -28.82 -32.51
C ASN A 629 2.88 -28.15 -32.61
N ILE A 630 2.20 -28.35 -33.73
CA ILE A 630 0.84 -27.86 -33.96
C ILE A 630 -0.13 -29.02 -33.72
N ASP A 631 -1.01 -28.92 -32.72
CA ASP A 631 -2.14 -29.85 -32.60
C ASP A 631 -3.21 -29.53 -33.66
N PRO A 632 -4.15 -30.44 -33.98
CA PRO A 632 -5.23 -30.16 -34.95
C PRO A 632 -6.12 -28.96 -34.62
N SER A 633 -6.15 -28.52 -33.36
CA SER A 633 -6.82 -27.28 -32.94
C SER A 633 -5.87 -26.12 -32.65
N GLY A 634 -4.56 -26.35 -32.72
CA GLY A 634 -3.52 -25.34 -32.54
C GLY A 634 -3.42 -24.45 -33.78
N ASP A 635 -3.35 -23.14 -33.55
CA ASP A 635 -3.15 -22.13 -34.59
C ASP A 635 -2.65 -20.85 -33.95
N LEU A 636 -2.05 -19.95 -34.73
CA LEU A 636 -1.75 -18.58 -34.31
C LEU A 636 -2.30 -17.59 -35.32
N THR A 637 -2.70 -16.42 -34.83
CA THR A 637 -3.04 -15.29 -35.71
C THR A 637 -1.84 -14.43 -36.09
N GLY A 638 -0.67 -14.65 -35.46
CA GLY A 638 0.59 -13.96 -35.72
C GLY A 638 1.63 -14.84 -36.43
N LEU A 639 2.83 -14.92 -35.84
CA LEU A 639 4.04 -15.49 -36.44
C LEU A 639 4.70 -16.55 -35.53
N ILE A 640 5.26 -17.59 -36.14
CA ILE A 640 6.26 -18.46 -35.52
C ILE A 640 7.66 -18.06 -36.04
N SER A 641 8.61 -17.80 -35.14
CA SER A 641 10.02 -17.62 -35.50
C SER A 641 10.88 -18.59 -34.69
N GLY A 642 11.71 -19.40 -35.35
CA GLY A 642 12.66 -20.29 -34.65
C GLY A 642 13.78 -19.50 -33.96
N GLY A 643 14.29 -18.49 -34.66
CA GLY A 643 15.32 -17.60 -34.16
C GLY A 643 16.69 -18.02 -34.65
N LEU A 644 17.61 -18.31 -33.73
CA LEU A 644 18.85 -19.02 -34.12
C LEU A 644 18.73 -20.45 -33.63
N GLY A 645 19.21 -21.41 -34.42
CA GLY A 645 19.11 -22.81 -34.04
C GLY A 645 19.02 -23.65 -35.30
N GLU A 646 18.74 -24.93 -35.09
CA GLU A 646 18.15 -25.77 -36.13
C GLU A 646 16.74 -26.08 -35.62
N ASP A 647 15.79 -25.31 -36.08
CA ASP A 647 14.43 -25.25 -35.55
C ASP A 647 13.51 -26.13 -36.39
N THR A 648 12.46 -26.64 -35.75
CA THR A 648 11.53 -27.59 -36.36
C THR A 648 10.11 -27.11 -36.19
N LEU A 649 9.37 -27.01 -37.30
CA LEU A 649 7.91 -26.85 -37.30
C LEU A 649 7.27 -28.18 -37.71
N ALA A 650 6.47 -28.75 -36.81
CA ALA A 650 5.73 -29.98 -37.03
C ALA A 650 4.24 -29.67 -37.21
N GLY A 651 3.72 -29.99 -38.39
CA GLY A 651 2.32 -29.87 -38.73
C GLY A 651 1.43 -30.82 -37.92
N ALA A 652 0.14 -30.52 -37.89
CA ALA A 652 -0.84 -31.35 -37.21
C ALA A 652 -1.15 -32.62 -38.00
N ASP A 653 -1.76 -33.62 -37.35
CA ASP A 653 -2.33 -34.80 -38.00
C ASP A 653 -3.62 -34.43 -38.78
N GLN A 654 -3.45 -33.65 -39.84
CA GLN A 654 -4.47 -33.20 -40.79
C GLN A 654 -3.79 -32.84 -42.12
N LEU A 655 -4.56 -32.47 -43.14
CA LEU A 655 -3.98 -31.90 -44.36
C LEU A 655 -3.20 -30.62 -44.04
N ASN A 656 -1.88 -30.65 -44.24
CA ASN A 656 -1.06 -29.45 -44.16
C ASN A 656 -0.60 -28.98 -45.53
N THR A 657 -0.65 -27.67 -45.75
CA THR A 657 -0.09 -27.01 -46.93
C THR A 657 1.06 -26.12 -46.49
N TRP A 658 2.27 -26.51 -46.84
CA TRP A 658 3.51 -25.81 -46.62
C TRP A 658 3.85 -25.00 -47.87
N GLU A 659 3.89 -23.68 -47.74
CA GLU A 659 4.37 -22.78 -48.80
C GLU A 659 5.76 -22.25 -48.39
N VAL A 660 6.82 -22.75 -49.03
CA VAL A 660 8.20 -22.29 -48.78
C VAL A 660 8.53 -21.18 -49.76
N THR A 661 8.69 -19.96 -49.23
CA THR A 661 8.77 -18.74 -50.06
C THR A 661 10.13 -18.05 -50.00
N GLY A 662 10.93 -18.34 -48.98
CA GLY A 662 12.30 -17.87 -48.81
C GLY A 662 13.21 -18.96 -48.25
N GLU A 663 14.40 -18.55 -47.83
CA GLU A 663 15.32 -19.40 -47.06
C GLU A 663 14.75 -19.53 -45.64
N ASP A 664 14.42 -20.75 -45.23
CA ASP A 664 13.89 -21.10 -43.91
C ASP A 664 12.59 -20.35 -43.53
N ASP A 665 11.88 -19.84 -44.55
CA ASP A 665 10.73 -18.93 -44.40
C ASP A 665 9.54 -19.37 -45.27
N GLY A 666 8.33 -19.24 -44.73
CA GLY A 666 7.13 -19.68 -45.44
C GLY A 666 5.83 -19.54 -44.66
N SER A 667 4.88 -20.39 -45.00
CA SER A 667 3.66 -20.55 -44.21
C SER A 667 3.19 -22.01 -44.14
N LEU A 668 2.55 -22.35 -43.02
CA LEU A 668 1.85 -23.61 -42.79
C LEU A 668 0.34 -23.31 -42.74
N ASN A 669 -0.43 -23.75 -43.73
CA ASN A 669 -1.87 -23.46 -43.83
C ASN A 669 -2.21 -21.95 -43.76
N GLY A 670 -1.26 -21.08 -44.14
CA GLY A 670 -1.37 -19.63 -44.04
C GLY A 670 -0.81 -19.01 -42.76
N LEU A 671 -0.46 -19.80 -41.73
CA LEU A 671 0.30 -19.35 -40.57
C LEU A 671 1.74 -19.07 -41.00
N PRO A 672 2.23 -17.81 -40.99
CA PRO A 672 3.60 -17.52 -41.38
C PRO A 672 4.60 -18.12 -40.39
N PHE A 673 5.74 -18.55 -40.92
CA PHE A 673 6.93 -18.90 -40.14
C PHE A 673 8.18 -18.26 -40.73
N LEU A 674 9.16 -17.99 -39.86
CA LEU A 674 10.49 -17.50 -40.22
C LEU A 674 11.58 -18.29 -39.47
N ASP A 675 12.76 -18.38 -40.05
CA ASP A 675 13.92 -19.04 -39.43
C ASP A 675 13.55 -20.47 -38.94
N ILE A 676 12.96 -21.29 -39.81
CA ILE A 676 12.63 -22.71 -39.54
C ILE A 676 13.33 -23.60 -40.57
N GLU A 677 14.33 -24.35 -40.11
CA GLU A 677 15.16 -25.20 -40.95
C GLU A 677 14.51 -26.56 -41.25
N ASN A 678 13.68 -27.09 -40.34
CA ASN A 678 13.08 -28.41 -40.47
C ASN A 678 11.55 -28.35 -40.54
N LEU A 679 10.98 -28.96 -41.58
CA LEU A 679 9.53 -29.05 -41.79
C LEU A 679 9.07 -30.50 -41.71
N LEU A 680 8.21 -30.81 -40.74
CA LEU A 680 7.68 -32.16 -40.54
C LEU A 680 6.18 -32.18 -40.75
N GLY A 681 5.73 -32.98 -41.72
CA GLY A 681 4.33 -33.33 -41.92
C GLY A 681 3.77 -34.22 -40.82
N GLY A 682 2.45 -34.40 -40.86
CA GLY A 682 1.68 -35.18 -39.90
C GLY A 682 1.49 -36.63 -40.34
N SER A 683 0.37 -37.22 -39.92
CA SER A 683 -0.04 -38.56 -40.35
C SER A 683 -1.02 -38.61 -41.54
N ASP A 684 -1.50 -37.44 -41.97
CA ASP A 684 -2.42 -37.27 -43.09
C ASP A 684 -1.67 -36.68 -44.30
N GLU A 685 -2.32 -36.54 -45.45
CA GLU A 685 -1.68 -35.99 -46.65
C GLU A 685 -1.10 -34.59 -46.43
N ASP A 686 0.17 -34.41 -46.74
CA ASP A 686 0.87 -33.14 -46.67
C ASP A 686 1.30 -32.62 -48.05
N GLN A 687 1.20 -31.30 -48.24
CA GLN A 687 1.53 -30.62 -49.49
C GLN A 687 2.66 -29.63 -49.27
N PHE A 688 3.79 -29.82 -49.94
CA PHE A 688 4.93 -28.92 -49.91
C PHE A 688 5.04 -28.20 -51.25
N LEU A 689 4.90 -26.88 -51.24
CA LEU A 689 4.97 -26.01 -52.41
C LEU A 689 6.16 -25.06 -52.28
N PHE A 690 7.15 -25.25 -53.15
CA PHE A 690 8.34 -24.40 -53.18
C PHE A 690 8.15 -23.26 -54.19
N ALA A 691 8.39 -22.02 -53.79
CA ALA A 691 8.48 -20.88 -54.68
C ALA A 691 9.92 -20.69 -55.20
N ILE A 692 10.11 -19.81 -56.19
CA ILE A 692 11.46 -19.47 -56.65
C ILE A 692 12.22 -18.81 -55.49
N GLY A 693 13.33 -19.42 -55.09
CA GLY A 693 14.14 -18.99 -53.93
C GLY A 693 13.69 -19.59 -52.59
N GLY A 694 12.61 -20.38 -52.57
CA GLY A 694 12.23 -21.19 -51.41
C GLY A 694 13.26 -22.29 -51.17
N PHE A 695 13.71 -22.42 -49.94
CA PHE A 695 14.70 -23.41 -49.51
C PHE A 695 14.54 -23.63 -48.01
N VAL A 696 14.63 -24.87 -47.54
CA VAL A 696 14.89 -25.13 -46.12
C VAL A 696 16.23 -25.81 -45.93
N SER A 697 17.04 -25.29 -45.02
CA SER A 697 18.43 -25.68 -44.83
C SER A 697 18.59 -26.96 -44.02
N GLY A 698 17.55 -27.37 -43.28
CA GLY A 698 17.44 -28.63 -42.57
C GLY A 698 16.67 -29.72 -43.34
N ALA A 699 16.07 -30.64 -42.58
CA ALA A 699 15.32 -31.78 -43.11
C ALA A 699 13.85 -31.43 -43.34
N PHE A 700 13.31 -31.83 -44.49
CA PHE A 700 11.87 -31.78 -44.72
C PHE A 700 11.29 -33.15 -45.04
N SER A 701 10.16 -33.48 -44.40
CA SER A 701 9.54 -34.81 -44.48
C SER A 701 8.02 -34.73 -44.48
N GLY A 702 7.35 -35.47 -45.37
CA GLY A 702 5.88 -35.60 -45.37
C GLY A 702 5.36 -36.48 -44.23
N GLY A 703 6.12 -37.50 -43.83
CA GLY A 703 5.74 -38.33 -42.69
C GLY A 703 4.96 -39.56 -43.12
N LEU A 704 3.76 -39.76 -42.56
CA LEU A 704 2.83 -40.78 -43.05
C LEU A 704 1.75 -40.05 -43.84
N GLY A 705 1.34 -40.59 -44.97
CA GLY A 705 0.34 -39.90 -45.77
C GLY A 705 0.46 -40.29 -47.23
N ALA A 706 -0.19 -39.51 -48.08
CA ALA A 706 -0.01 -39.57 -49.52
C ALA A 706 0.53 -38.22 -49.95
N ASP A 707 1.79 -37.96 -49.62
CA ASP A 707 2.33 -36.62 -49.53
C ASP A 707 2.81 -36.15 -50.90
N ARG A 708 2.79 -34.82 -51.09
CA ARG A 708 3.05 -34.17 -52.37
C ARG A 708 4.13 -33.12 -52.21
N LEU A 709 5.13 -33.14 -53.08
CA LEU A 709 6.15 -32.10 -53.20
C LEU A 709 6.10 -31.50 -54.59
N ARG A 710 5.84 -30.20 -54.67
CA ARG A 710 5.83 -29.43 -55.89
C ARG A 710 7.01 -28.45 -55.95
N GLY A 711 7.81 -28.58 -57.00
CA GLY A 711 8.95 -27.71 -57.27
C GLY A 711 8.53 -26.30 -57.68
N ALA A 712 9.48 -25.37 -57.59
CA ALA A 712 9.27 -24.00 -58.04
C ALA A 712 9.07 -23.93 -59.56
N ASN A 713 8.46 -22.83 -60.03
CA ASN A 713 8.33 -22.55 -61.47
C ASN A 713 9.68 -22.10 -62.06
N GLN A 714 10.63 -23.02 -62.07
CA GLN A 714 11.98 -22.93 -62.63
C GLN A 714 12.39 -24.36 -63.03
N ARG A 715 13.48 -24.52 -63.78
CA ARG A 715 14.05 -25.86 -63.97
C ARG A 715 14.50 -26.44 -62.64
N ASN A 716 13.92 -27.55 -62.23
CA ASN A 716 14.32 -28.29 -61.04
C ASN A 716 15.01 -29.60 -61.41
N THR A 717 15.91 -30.05 -60.54
CA THR A 717 16.53 -31.37 -60.60
C THR A 717 16.02 -32.21 -59.44
N TRP A 718 15.35 -33.31 -59.78
CA TRP A 718 14.80 -34.27 -58.84
C TRP A 718 15.64 -35.54 -58.86
N ARG A 719 16.03 -36.06 -57.71
CA ARG A 719 16.68 -37.37 -57.59
C ARG A 719 15.89 -38.24 -56.64
N VAL A 720 15.32 -39.35 -57.11
CA VAL A 720 14.64 -40.32 -56.25
C VAL A 720 15.67 -41.37 -55.85
N LYS A 721 16.11 -41.33 -54.59
CA LYS A 721 17.28 -42.07 -54.10
C LYS A 721 16.91 -43.27 -53.24
N GLY A 722 15.72 -43.23 -52.65
CA GLY A 722 15.17 -44.27 -51.78
C GLY A 722 13.66 -44.39 -51.93
N SER A 723 13.03 -45.16 -51.04
CA SER A 723 11.57 -45.22 -50.95
C SER A 723 11.03 -43.87 -50.48
N ASN A 724 10.18 -43.24 -51.28
CA ASN A 724 9.52 -41.96 -51.02
C ASN A 724 10.52 -40.90 -50.52
N SER A 725 11.76 -40.92 -51.02
CA SER A 725 12.85 -40.09 -50.53
C SER A 725 13.88 -39.79 -51.61
N GLY A 726 14.50 -38.62 -51.50
CA GLY A 726 15.30 -38.09 -52.58
C GLY A 726 15.83 -36.70 -52.34
N GLN A 727 16.13 -36.00 -53.43
CA GLN A 727 16.59 -34.62 -53.44
C GLN A 727 15.82 -33.77 -54.45
N LEU A 728 15.46 -32.55 -54.07
CA LEU A 728 14.99 -31.48 -54.94
C LEU A 728 16.07 -30.39 -54.96
N ASN A 729 16.72 -30.14 -56.10
CA ASN A 729 17.78 -29.14 -56.23
C ASN A 729 18.88 -29.24 -55.14
N ASP A 730 19.27 -30.47 -54.79
CA ASP A 730 20.22 -30.85 -53.73
C ASP A 730 19.71 -30.76 -52.29
N GLN A 731 18.44 -30.39 -52.08
CA GLN A 731 17.77 -30.40 -50.78
C GLN A 731 17.11 -31.77 -50.52
N ASP A 732 17.42 -32.41 -49.39
CA ASP A 732 16.95 -33.76 -49.05
C ASP A 732 15.47 -33.78 -48.64
N PHE A 733 14.71 -34.75 -49.17
CA PHE A 733 13.32 -35.01 -48.79
C PHE A 733 13.08 -36.47 -48.39
N SER A 734 12.10 -36.70 -47.52
CA SER A 734 11.64 -38.05 -47.14
C SER A 734 10.14 -38.13 -46.91
N GLY A 735 9.57 -39.34 -47.03
CA GLY A 735 8.13 -39.55 -46.88
C GLY A 735 7.32 -38.73 -47.86
N ILE A 736 7.73 -38.67 -49.13
CA ILE A 736 7.00 -38.00 -50.20
C ILE A 736 6.68 -39.00 -51.30
N GLU A 737 5.39 -39.30 -51.50
CA GLU A 737 4.92 -40.28 -52.47
C GLU A 737 4.69 -39.69 -53.87
N ASN A 738 4.40 -38.39 -53.96
CA ASN A 738 4.06 -37.71 -55.21
C ASN A 738 5.00 -36.53 -55.47
N LEU A 739 5.68 -36.54 -56.62
CA LEU A 739 6.53 -35.44 -57.06
C LEU A 739 5.86 -34.69 -58.21
N GLU A 740 5.87 -33.36 -58.15
CA GLU A 740 5.32 -32.48 -59.18
C GLU A 740 6.37 -31.46 -59.60
N GLY A 741 6.61 -31.40 -60.91
CA GLY A 741 7.39 -30.34 -61.52
C GLY A 741 6.70 -28.98 -61.45
N GLY A 742 7.44 -27.99 -61.92
CA GLY A 742 7.06 -26.59 -61.97
C GLY A 742 6.32 -26.24 -63.25
N GLY A 743 6.57 -25.01 -63.70
CA GLY A 743 6.07 -24.47 -64.98
C GLY A 743 7.16 -24.36 -66.05
N ASP A 744 8.38 -24.79 -65.73
CA ASP A 744 9.55 -24.80 -66.60
C ASP A 744 10.11 -26.25 -66.65
N ALA A 745 10.93 -26.56 -67.66
CA ALA A 745 11.52 -27.88 -67.86
C ALA A 745 12.22 -28.46 -66.62
N ASP A 746 11.82 -29.64 -66.18
CA ASP A 746 12.34 -30.38 -65.03
C ASP A 746 13.08 -31.67 -65.41
N ASP A 747 14.12 -32.00 -64.64
CA ASP A 747 14.95 -33.19 -64.83
C ASP A 747 14.74 -34.16 -63.65
N PHE A 748 14.13 -35.32 -63.88
CA PHE A 748 13.88 -36.37 -62.88
C PHE A 748 14.83 -37.55 -63.04
N PHE A 749 15.60 -37.88 -62.00
CA PHE A 749 16.52 -39.02 -61.99
C PHE A 749 15.99 -40.08 -61.03
N LEU A 750 15.66 -41.26 -61.55
CA LEU A 750 15.30 -42.42 -60.75
C LEU A 750 16.55 -43.27 -60.48
N GLU A 751 17.08 -43.23 -59.25
CA GLU A 751 18.25 -44.03 -58.89
C GLU A 751 17.86 -45.49 -58.57
N ASP A 752 18.83 -46.40 -58.53
CA ASP A 752 18.61 -47.86 -58.38
C ASP A 752 17.76 -48.27 -57.16
N ALA A 753 17.78 -47.48 -56.08
CA ALA A 753 17.00 -47.72 -54.87
C ALA A 753 15.76 -46.82 -54.76
N GLY A 754 15.53 -45.95 -55.75
CA GLY A 754 14.42 -45.01 -55.79
C GLY A 754 13.09 -45.71 -56.04
N SER A 755 12.06 -45.33 -55.28
CA SER A 755 10.69 -45.77 -55.48
C SER A 755 9.73 -44.70 -54.97
N LEU A 756 8.57 -44.56 -55.61
CA LEU A 756 7.47 -43.68 -55.22
C LEU A 756 6.18 -44.48 -55.23
N ASP A 757 5.45 -44.49 -54.11
CA ASP A 757 4.16 -45.19 -54.05
C ASP A 757 3.04 -44.46 -54.84
N GLY A 758 3.19 -43.14 -55.06
CA GLY A 758 2.33 -42.33 -55.90
C GLY A 758 2.83 -42.28 -57.34
N GLY A 759 3.70 -41.31 -57.62
CA GLY A 759 4.26 -41.09 -58.96
C GLY A 759 4.93 -39.73 -59.11
N LEU A 760 5.36 -39.45 -60.35
CA LEU A 760 5.92 -38.16 -60.75
C LEU A 760 5.09 -37.54 -61.88
N SER A 761 4.92 -36.22 -61.85
CA SER A 761 4.37 -35.43 -62.95
C SER A 761 5.40 -34.36 -63.31
N GLY A 762 5.78 -34.25 -64.58
CA GLY A 762 6.69 -33.18 -65.03
C GLY A 762 6.05 -31.79 -64.99
N GLY A 763 4.71 -31.74 -65.00
CA GLY A 763 3.97 -30.49 -64.92
C GLY A 763 3.92 -29.80 -66.28
N ALA A 764 4.30 -28.53 -66.33
CA ALA A 764 4.44 -27.83 -67.60
C ALA A 764 5.93 -27.56 -67.85
N GLY A 765 6.39 -27.80 -69.07
CA GLY A 765 7.81 -27.72 -69.36
C GLY A 765 8.15 -28.66 -70.52
N ASP A 766 9.45 -28.78 -70.77
CA ASP A 766 9.98 -29.88 -71.57
C ASP A 766 10.72 -30.80 -70.59
N ASP A 767 10.01 -31.76 -70.02
CA ASP A 767 10.46 -32.52 -68.85
C ASP A 767 11.14 -33.83 -69.25
N THR A 768 12.18 -34.23 -68.51
CA THR A 768 12.99 -35.41 -68.82
C THR A 768 13.07 -36.35 -67.63
N LEU A 769 12.77 -37.64 -67.85
CA LEU A 769 12.94 -38.71 -66.86
C LEU A 769 14.10 -39.64 -67.24
N TYR A 770 15.09 -39.73 -66.36
CA TYR A 770 16.27 -40.58 -66.46
C TYR A 770 16.06 -41.86 -65.62
N GLY A 771 16.30 -43.02 -66.23
CA GLY A 771 16.12 -44.33 -65.61
C GLY A 771 17.25 -44.76 -64.68
N PRO A 772 17.02 -45.85 -63.93
CA PRO A 772 18.02 -46.42 -63.05
C PRO A 772 19.07 -47.22 -63.82
N SER A 773 20.20 -47.52 -63.18
CA SER A 773 21.32 -48.22 -63.81
C SER A 773 21.03 -49.66 -64.29
N PRO A 774 20.13 -50.45 -63.67
CA PRO A 774 19.77 -51.77 -64.18
C PRO A 774 18.91 -51.71 -65.44
N ASP A 775 18.96 -52.77 -66.25
CA ASP A 775 18.07 -52.98 -67.39
C ASP A 775 16.60 -52.83 -66.97
N THR A 776 15.91 -51.85 -67.54
CA THR A 776 14.56 -51.48 -67.12
C THR A 776 13.58 -51.47 -68.29
N THR A 777 12.39 -52.02 -68.06
CA THR A 777 11.28 -51.89 -69.01
C THR A 777 10.49 -50.62 -68.69
N TRP A 778 10.44 -49.71 -69.65
CA TRP A 778 9.65 -48.49 -69.65
C TRP A 778 8.35 -48.74 -70.40
N ASN A 779 7.20 -48.64 -69.73
CA ASN A 779 5.90 -48.81 -70.38
C ASN A 779 5.26 -47.44 -70.62
N VAL A 780 5.27 -46.96 -71.86
CA VAL A 780 4.58 -45.73 -72.26
C VAL A 780 3.13 -46.08 -72.57
N THR A 781 2.21 -45.64 -71.72
CA THR A 781 0.80 -46.06 -71.74
C THR A 781 -0.17 -44.97 -72.22
N GLY A 782 0.29 -43.72 -72.29
CA GLY A 782 -0.48 -42.58 -72.80
C GLY A 782 0.43 -41.53 -73.43
N THR A 783 -0.11 -40.36 -73.76
CA THR A 783 0.71 -39.20 -74.16
C THR A 783 1.47 -38.69 -72.94
N ASN A 784 2.79 -38.61 -73.06
CA ASN A 784 3.73 -38.15 -72.03
C ASN A 784 3.53 -38.87 -70.68
N ALA A 785 3.09 -40.14 -70.70
CA ALA A 785 2.70 -40.87 -69.49
C ALA A 785 2.99 -42.38 -69.59
N GLY A 786 3.36 -42.97 -68.45
CA GLY A 786 3.76 -44.36 -68.39
C GLY A 786 4.17 -44.84 -67.00
N ASN A 787 4.91 -45.95 -66.97
CA ASN A 787 5.52 -46.51 -65.76
C ASN A 787 6.93 -47.05 -66.05
N VAL A 788 7.86 -46.78 -65.15
CA VAL A 788 9.24 -47.28 -65.18
C VAL A 788 9.65 -47.72 -63.78
N ALA A 789 10.25 -48.91 -63.65
CA ALA A 789 10.73 -49.46 -62.39
C ALA A 789 9.72 -49.37 -61.21
N GLY A 790 8.41 -49.46 -61.50
CA GLY A 790 7.35 -49.36 -60.48
C GLY A 790 6.83 -47.95 -60.23
N VAL A 791 7.52 -46.90 -60.69
CA VAL A 791 7.11 -45.50 -60.58
C VAL A 791 6.26 -45.08 -61.77
N SER A 792 5.07 -44.53 -61.51
CA SER A 792 4.23 -43.93 -62.56
C SER A 792 4.72 -42.52 -62.92
N PHE A 793 4.66 -42.16 -64.21
CA PHE A 793 4.98 -40.82 -64.69
C PHE A 793 3.86 -40.25 -65.57
N THR A 794 3.62 -38.95 -65.47
CA THR A 794 2.78 -38.16 -66.39
C THR A 794 3.46 -36.86 -66.75
N ASP A 795 2.97 -36.19 -67.81
CA ASP A 795 3.48 -34.89 -68.25
C ASP A 795 5.01 -34.89 -68.39
N THR A 796 5.57 -35.97 -68.95
CA THR A 796 7.01 -36.14 -69.17
C THR A 796 7.28 -36.28 -70.66
N GLU A 797 7.92 -35.29 -71.27
CA GLU A 797 8.14 -35.19 -72.71
C GLU A 797 9.28 -36.08 -73.19
N SER A 798 10.33 -36.28 -72.40
CA SER A 798 11.53 -37.04 -72.79
C SER A 798 11.86 -38.15 -71.80
N LEU A 799 12.32 -39.29 -72.30
CA LEU A 799 12.75 -40.44 -71.51
C LEU A 799 14.20 -40.76 -71.86
N THR A 800 15.03 -41.06 -70.87
CA THR A 800 16.44 -41.40 -71.07
C THR A 800 16.81 -42.63 -70.25
N GLY A 801 17.24 -43.70 -70.92
CA GLY A 801 17.80 -44.88 -70.30
C GLY A 801 19.19 -44.61 -69.70
N ALA A 802 19.69 -45.56 -68.90
CA ALA A 802 21.02 -45.42 -68.31
C ALA A 802 22.11 -45.85 -69.29
N ALA A 803 23.36 -45.46 -69.01
CA ALA A 803 24.50 -45.95 -69.79
C ALA A 803 24.84 -47.41 -69.44
N ASP A 804 25.38 -48.15 -70.40
CA ASP A 804 25.87 -49.52 -70.27
C ASP A 804 24.81 -50.57 -69.81
N ASN A 805 23.51 -50.36 -70.11
CA ASN A 805 22.42 -51.30 -69.78
C ASN A 805 21.59 -51.72 -71.03
N GLU A 806 20.53 -52.50 -70.82
CA GLU A 806 19.61 -52.95 -71.88
C GLU A 806 18.16 -52.50 -71.59
N ASP A 807 17.88 -51.20 -71.71
CA ASP A 807 16.55 -50.64 -71.47
C ASP A 807 15.55 -51.00 -72.57
N THR A 808 14.28 -51.23 -72.20
CA THR A 808 13.21 -51.57 -73.15
C THR A 808 12.06 -50.58 -73.07
N PHE A 809 11.88 -49.75 -74.07
CA PHE A 809 10.79 -48.78 -74.20
C PHE A 809 9.60 -49.36 -74.96
N VAL A 810 8.59 -49.79 -74.21
CA VAL A 810 7.35 -50.38 -74.72
C VAL A 810 6.31 -49.28 -74.95
N ILE A 811 5.94 -49.05 -76.20
CA ILE A 811 4.95 -48.06 -76.62
C ILE A 811 3.58 -48.73 -76.79
N GLY A 812 2.63 -48.35 -75.94
CA GLY A 812 1.25 -48.82 -76.00
C GLY A 812 0.40 -48.16 -77.11
N PRO A 813 -0.82 -48.67 -77.39
CA PRO A 813 -1.71 -48.08 -78.38
C PRO A 813 -2.09 -46.63 -78.06
N GLY A 814 -1.83 -45.72 -79.02
CA GLY A 814 -2.09 -44.28 -78.86
C GLY A 814 -1.15 -43.57 -77.89
N ALA A 815 -0.15 -44.25 -77.33
CA ALA A 815 0.84 -43.68 -76.43
C ALA A 815 1.95 -42.98 -77.22
N SER A 816 2.55 -41.95 -76.63
CA SER A 816 3.63 -41.18 -77.25
C SER A 816 4.38 -40.38 -76.19
N VAL A 817 5.60 -39.99 -76.49
CA VAL A 817 6.29 -38.90 -75.81
C VAL A 817 6.60 -37.83 -76.85
N SER A 818 6.38 -36.56 -76.54
CA SER A 818 6.56 -35.47 -77.50
C SER A 818 8.00 -34.99 -77.67
N GLY A 819 8.89 -35.37 -76.75
CA GLY A 819 10.33 -35.17 -76.78
C GLY A 819 11.09 -36.39 -77.33
N LEU A 820 12.24 -36.68 -76.74
CA LEU A 820 13.16 -37.74 -77.19
C LEU A 820 13.08 -38.98 -76.28
N ILE A 821 13.06 -40.17 -76.87
CA ILE A 821 13.44 -41.41 -76.20
C ILE A 821 14.92 -41.68 -76.48
N GLU A 822 15.78 -41.57 -75.48
CA GLU A 822 17.21 -41.84 -75.57
C GLU A 822 17.52 -43.16 -74.84
N GLY A 823 18.16 -44.13 -75.49
CA GLY A 823 18.53 -45.40 -74.87
C GLY A 823 19.63 -45.26 -73.82
N GLY A 824 20.57 -44.33 -74.04
CA GLY A 824 21.72 -44.12 -73.17
C GLY A 824 23.04 -44.35 -73.89
N ASP A 825 24.15 -43.99 -73.25
CA ASP A 825 25.49 -44.20 -73.79
C ASP A 825 25.89 -45.68 -73.66
N ALA A 826 26.01 -46.39 -74.78
CA ALA A 826 26.34 -47.82 -74.84
C ALA A 826 25.33 -48.73 -74.11
N GLY A 827 25.22 -49.98 -74.58
CA GLY A 827 24.09 -50.83 -74.17
C GLY A 827 23.39 -51.43 -75.37
N PHE A 828 22.30 -52.16 -75.13
CA PHE A 828 21.39 -52.64 -76.17
C PHE A 828 19.95 -52.26 -75.81
N ASP A 829 19.57 -51.04 -76.15
CA ASP A 829 18.27 -50.50 -75.80
C ASP A 829 17.24 -50.81 -76.88
N THR A 830 16.03 -51.20 -76.49
CA THR A 830 15.00 -51.68 -77.42
C THR A 830 13.77 -50.78 -77.37
N ILE A 831 13.26 -50.34 -78.53
CA ILE A 831 11.89 -49.82 -78.61
C ILE A 831 10.95 -50.94 -79.08
N VAL A 832 9.85 -51.15 -78.36
CA VAL A 832 8.83 -52.15 -78.69
C VAL A 832 7.49 -51.46 -78.95
N ILE A 833 6.91 -51.64 -80.13
CA ILE A 833 5.55 -51.17 -80.44
C ILE A 833 4.55 -52.30 -80.15
N GLN A 834 3.54 -52.04 -79.31
CA GLN A 834 2.51 -53.03 -78.97
C GLN A 834 1.39 -53.13 -80.02
N PRO A 835 0.67 -54.28 -80.10
CA PRO A 835 -0.53 -54.47 -80.92
C PRO A 835 -1.60 -53.40 -80.74
N GLY A 836 -2.12 -52.84 -81.85
CA GLY A 836 -3.12 -51.77 -81.85
C GLY A 836 -3.76 -51.51 -83.22
N ASP A 837 -4.85 -50.73 -83.25
CA ASP A 837 -5.58 -50.42 -84.50
C ASP A 837 -4.88 -49.30 -85.29
N TYR A 838 -3.67 -49.55 -85.82
CA TYR A 838 -2.91 -48.55 -86.57
C TYR A 838 -3.29 -48.53 -88.06
N THR A 839 -3.54 -47.36 -88.64
CA THR A 839 -3.79 -47.25 -90.09
C THR A 839 -2.51 -47.12 -90.90
N GLU A 840 -1.54 -46.35 -90.41
CA GLU A 840 -0.26 -46.08 -91.05
C GLU A 840 0.87 -46.04 -90.01
N LYS A 841 1.96 -46.75 -90.31
CA LYS A 841 3.21 -46.71 -89.55
C LYS A 841 4.35 -46.29 -90.45
N ILE A 842 5.09 -45.26 -90.07
CA ILE A 842 6.25 -44.76 -90.82
C ILE A 842 7.47 -44.77 -89.91
N TYR A 843 8.43 -45.61 -90.25
CA TYR A 843 9.75 -45.67 -89.62
C TYR A 843 10.71 -44.84 -90.46
N THR A 844 11.40 -43.87 -89.85
CA THR A 844 12.38 -43.02 -90.54
C THR A 844 13.70 -43.05 -89.80
N ALA A 845 14.69 -43.71 -90.38
CA ALA A 845 16.03 -43.79 -89.83
C ALA A 845 16.80 -42.47 -90.11
N THR A 846 17.46 -41.95 -89.09
CA THR A 846 18.35 -40.78 -89.19
C THR A 846 19.82 -41.12 -88.94
N GLY A 847 20.08 -42.29 -88.35
CA GLY A 847 21.40 -42.89 -88.14
C GLY A 847 21.26 -44.37 -87.74
N PRO A 848 22.37 -45.06 -87.43
CA PRO A 848 22.35 -46.48 -87.06
C PRO A 848 21.60 -46.80 -85.75
N GLN A 849 21.39 -45.77 -84.93
CA GLN A 849 20.94 -45.84 -83.55
C GLN A 849 19.85 -44.78 -83.28
N SER A 850 19.31 -44.13 -84.32
CA SER A 850 18.45 -42.96 -84.14
C SER A 850 17.48 -42.76 -85.29
N GLY A 851 16.28 -42.26 -84.99
CA GLY A 851 15.24 -42.10 -85.99
C GLY A 851 13.94 -41.57 -85.40
N SER A 852 12.87 -41.71 -86.18
CA SER A 852 11.51 -41.35 -85.78
C SER A 852 10.53 -42.44 -86.17
N ILE A 853 9.56 -42.71 -85.30
CA ILE A 853 8.43 -43.59 -85.56
C ILE A 853 7.17 -42.73 -85.61
N SER A 854 6.45 -42.73 -86.73
CA SER A 854 5.15 -42.07 -86.85
C SER A 854 4.03 -43.10 -86.88
N LEU A 855 3.16 -43.08 -85.87
CA LEU A 855 1.99 -43.95 -85.72
C LEU A 855 0.72 -43.10 -85.93
N ASP A 856 0.05 -43.26 -87.06
CA ASP A 856 -1.14 -42.48 -87.45
C ASP A 856 -0.96 -40.95 -87.34
N GLY A 857 0.27 -40.47 -87.60
CA GLY A 857 0.65 -39.06 -87.55
C GLY A 857 1.19 -38.58 -86.20
N THR A 858 1.15 -39.41 -85.17
CA THR A 858 1.84 -39.16 -83.89
C THR A 858 3.30 -39.57 -84.02
N VAL A 859 4.23 -38.63 -83.85
CA VAL A 859 5.67 -38.86 -84.06
C VAL A 859 6.37 -39.07 -82.72
N ILE A 860 7.14 -40.15 -82.63
CA ILE A 860 8.04 -40.49 -81.53
C ILE A 860 9.46 -40.37 -82.06
N GLN A 861 10.28 -39.54 -81.42
CA GLN A 861 11.70 -39.42 -81.75
C GLN A 861 12.51 -40.33 -80.85
N TYR A 862 13.55 -40.96 -81.40
CA TYR A 862 14.43 -41.80 -80.62
C TYR A 862 15.90 -41.70 -81.04
N ALA A 863 16.80 -41.96 -80.10
CA ALA A 863 18.24 -42.07 -80.27
C ALA A 863 18.84 -43.08 -79.26
N GLY A 864 19.99 -43.66 -79.57
CA GLY A 864 20.63 -44.70 -78.77
C GLY A 864 19.84 -46.00 -78.65
N VAL A 865 18.97 -46.35 -79.61
CA VAL A 865 18.10 -47.55 -79.52
C VAL A 865 18.39 -48.55 -80.64
N GLU A 866 18.82 -49.76 -80.28
CA GLU A 866 18.90 -50.94 -81.14
C GLU A 866 18.65 -52.24 -80.35
N PRO A 867 17.60 -53.03 -80.67
CA PRO A 867 16.75 -52.97 -81.87
C PRO A 867 15.37 -52.29 -81.70
N LEU A 868 14.72 -51.99 -82.82
CA LEU A 868 13.29 -51.67 -82.87
C LEU A 868 12.48 -52.95 -83.11
N THR A 869 11.42 -53.18 -82.33
CA THR A 869 10.53 -54.34 -82.46
C THR A 869 9.06 -53.90 -82.56
N ASP A 870 8.45 -54.06 -83.72
CA ASP A 870 7.02 -53.87 -83.95
C ASP A 870 6.29 -55.21 -83.80
N LEU A 871 5.59 -55.39 -82.69
CA LEU A 871 4.79 -56.59 -82.40
C LEU A 871 3.39 -56.52 -83.03
N ASP A 872 3.02 -55.38 -83.59
CA ASP A 872 1.72 -55.18 -84.21
C ASP A 872 1.77 -55.53 -85.71
N GLY A 873 0.96 -56.51 -86.11
CA GLY A 873 0.91 -57.01 -87.48
C GLY A 873 -0.04 -56.25 -88.42
N ASP A 874 -0.95 -55.42 -87.89
CA ASP A 874 -2.19 -55.02 -88.53
C ASP A 874 -2.23 -53.52 -88.94
N ALA A 875 -1.23 -53.05 -89.70
CA ALA A 875 -1.27 -51.74 -90.34
C ALA A 875 -1.61 -51.82 -91.84
N ASN A 876 -2.46 -50.91 -92.35
CA ASN A 876 -2.77 -50.87 -93.79
C ASN A 876 -1.55 -50.44 -94.63
N ILE A 877 -0.68 -49.62 -94.05
CA ILE A 877 0.52 -49.06 -94.70
C ILE A 877 1.67 -49.10 -93.68
N ILE A 878 2.77 -49.77 -94.05
CA ILE A 878 4.05 -49.72 -93.33
C ILE A 878 5.09 -49.13 -94.29
N VAL A 879 5.74 -48.03 -93.88
CA VAL A 879 6.77 -47.33 -94.67
C VAL A 879 8.08 -47.31 -93.88
N PHE A 880 9.17 -47.69 -94.54
CA PHE A 880 10.53 -47.51 -94.04
C PHE A 880 11.26 -46.48 -94.89
N ASN A 881 11.55 -45.32 -94.32
CA ASN A 881 12.40 -44.30 -94.89
C ASN A 881 13.82 -44.52 -94.37
N LEU A 882 14.71 -44.95 -95.27
CA LEU A 882 16.13 -45.12 -94.96
C LEU A 882 16.87 -43.78 -95.02
N THR A 883 18.14 -43.79 -94.58
CA THR A 883 18.97 -42.58 -94.55
C THR A 883 19.19 -41.98 -95.93
N ALA A 884 19.61 -40.71 -96.02
CA ALA A 884 19.85 -40.04 -97.30
C ALA A 884 21.10 -40.55 -98.08
N GLY A 885 21.71 -41.66 -97.65
CA GLY A 885 22.89 -42.30 -98.25
C GLY A 885 22.55 -43.45 -99.21
N ASN A 886 23.59 -44.14 -99.73
CA ASN A 886 23.39 -45.40 -100.45
C ASN A 886 23.40 -46.55 -99.42
N ASP A 887 22.23 -47.02 -98.98
CA ASP A 887 22.07 -48.19 -98.10
C ASP A 887 22.22 -49.49 -98.91
N THR A 888 23.45 -49.82 -99.30
CA THR A 888 23.72 -50.95 -100.24
C THR A 888 23.60 -52.34 -99.63
N ASP A 889 23.41 -52.42 -98.31
CA ASP A 889 23.37 -53.63 -97.50
C ASP A 889 22.05 -53.78 -96.71
N ALA A 890 21.07 -52.90 -96.96
CA ALA A 890 19.72 -53.04 -96.41
C ALA A 890 19.12 -54.39 -96.82
N THR A 891 18.93 -55.27 -95.83
CA THR A 891 18.50 -56.63 -96.06
C THR A 891 17.16 -56.87 -95.35
N LEU A 892 16.11 -57.07 -96.14
CA LEU A 892 14.82 -57.55 -95.64
C LEU A 892 14.86 -59.09 -95.60
N THR A 893 14.86 -59.66 -94.42
CA THR A 893 14.83 -61.10 -94.18
C THR A 893 13.50 -61.52 -93.55
N SER A 894 12.98 -62.69 -93.92
CA SER A 894 11.75 -63.25 -93.32
C SER A 894 12.16 -64.44 -92.45
N SER A 895 11.73 -64.42 -91.20
CA SER A 895 11.95 -65.49 -90.22
C SER A 895 10.75 -66.44 -90.14
N SER A 896 9.56 -65.97 -90.54
CA SER A 896 8.34 -66.76 -90.72
C SER A 896 7.49 -66.22 -91.89
N ALA A 897 6.31 -66.78 -92.14
CA ALA A 897 5.41 -66.29 -93.19
C ALA A 897 4.88 -64.86 -92.94
N THR A 898 4.92 -64.42 -91.68
CA THR A 898 4.39 -63.13 -91.23
C THR A 898 5.47 -62.24 -90.63
N ASP A 899 6.62 -62.77 -90.20
CA ASP A 899 7.61 -62.01 -89.45
C ASP A 899 8.81 -61.66 -90.33
N PHE A 900 9.17 -60.39 -90.34
CA PHE A 900 10.22 -59.79 -91.14
C PHE A 900 11.21 -59.01 -90.25
N THR A 901 12.48 -59.03 -90.66
CA THR A 901 13.55 -58.24 -90.06
C THR A 901 14.20 -57.42 -91.16
N LEU A 902 14.28 -56.11 -90.96
CA LEU A 902 15.04 -55.19 -91.79
C LEU A 902 16.32 -54.80 -91.04
N ASP A 903 17.48 -55.08 -91.62
CA ASP A 903 18.80 -54.86 -91.01
C ASP A 903 19.79 -54.27 -92.04
N GLY A 904 20.72 -53.43 -91.59
CA GLY A 904 21.75 -52.78 -92.40
C GLY A 904 22.74 -51.98 -91.57
N SER A 905 23.94 -51.69 -92.10
CA SER A 905 24.99 -50.98 -91.33
C SER A 905 24.77 -49.48 -91.13
N THR A 906 23.75 -48.90 -91.78
CA THR A 906 23.47 -47.46 -91.79
C THR A 906 22.15 -47.08 -91.11
N PHE A 907 21.37 -48.05 -90.65
CA PHE A 907 20.08 -47.86 -89.96
C PHE A 907 19.86 -48.98 -88.94
N GLU A 908 18.90 -48.80 -88.04
CA GLU A 908 18.62 -49.69 -86.92
C GLU A 908 18.01 -51.04 -87.34
N LEU A 909 18.34 -52.12 -86.61
CA LEU A 909 17.67 -53.40 -86.80
C LEU A 909 16.20 -53.28 -86.39
N THR A 910 15.29 -53.42 -87.35
CA THR A 910 13.85 -53.37 -87.12
C THR A 910 13.21 -54.73 -87.37
N ASN A 911 12.63 -55.33 -86.33
CA ASN A 911 11.76 -56.50 -86.44
C ASN A 911 10.31 -56.04 -86.56
N PHE A 912 9.54 -56.60 -87.50
CA PHE A 912 8.12 -56.30 -87.65
C PHE A 912 7.34 -57.49 -88.17
N THR A 913 6.04 -57.51 -87.90
CA THR A 913 5.12 -58.54 -88.40
C THR A 913 4.21 -57.93 -89.47
N VAL A 914 3.86 -58.70 -90.50
CA VAL A 914 2.87 -58.35 -91.50
C VAL A 914 1.83 -59.46 -91.55
N THR A 915 0.64 -59.21 -91.02
CA THR A 915 -0.50 -60.12 -91.11
C THR A 915 -1.29 -59.85 -92.39
N GLY A 916 -1.52 -60.92 -93.17
CA GLY A 916 -2.31 -60.84 -94.40
C GLY A 916 -3.80 -60.70 -94.10
N ALA A 917 -4.41 -59.67 -94.71
CA ALA A 917 -5.83 -59.29 -94.76
C ALA A 917 -6.90 -60.39 -94.62
#